data_AF-A0A196SGZ6-F1
#
_entry.id   AF-A0A196SGZ6-F1
#
_cell.length_a   1.000
_cell.length_b   1.000
_cell.length_c   1.000
_cell.angle_alpha   90.00
_cell.angle_beta   90.00
_cell.angle_gamma   90.00
#
_symmetry.space_group_name_H-M   'P 1'
#
loop_
_entity.id
_entity.type
_entity.pdbx_description
1 polymer ?
#
loop_
_entity_poly.entity_id
_entity_poly.type
_entity_poly.pdbx_seq_one_letter_code
_entity_poly.pdbx_strand_id
1 'polypeptide(L)'
;MQDWIVMEYCKCGSLGDILKRHAKLSEEEIREITSCCVLGLNEIHNHKIIHSDMKPDNIFLTEDGIAKIGDYGLSSQLNHTQSVREYAGTQLYVSPEAYEEKLGMPNDCWSLGMILIELAEGRHPYRDMNSTKLMITVRERDPPSLSREKWSAVFVDFVSKCLVKKANERWTTSQLMEHPFVKGSVERLRNEKSSPVLREMIRRVYGNIEEASSSPSILASIIDLNHDYSECGVIEAREKWQDIEAYGKNHDDHVIIRMVSKGMDPKAMRAQSRRPNDSESSRYVIQCKGEVQKDVVSFILEYSRPISLMDVATTTEMTEYHLAAITSFFLLGLDSLHSNSIRHGSINANALRLTHRGLIKLDVPYSGCYVYDSEIPLDAGAIESPTVSPEECRQWASLESDVWSLGMVVLELALKRNPFAPFKGDELRSSIQCLRLSGLPQTKFSPEAVDFVSKCLVKDANKRWPVSELMKHPFVKDLIESIRKEKRLVLLYELFRLDKNEMITHGIMSTARISSVEDYQSIPPTVEIITVENNACNDGVDTIQLEDFPNLRLLRVKSNSFYRVKTVSIANLPKLETVVVDSNCFAPRSLQYGEYSNLPKNFLALCHCPLLRILIIGEKSFSSYTQCTLSDLPSLQRVKIGRMDTAGTSCFYKASLVLQNLPCLKQLTIGTSCFVDCHEAILENLPKLESLRLGNSTLMFGRKRMNTLVMKDLPSLRELTTNNKQIGSFCNVNCVTLINLDHLSKVTLTRNAFTEVAEKTVENAGTLERRLQ
;
A
#
# COMPACT_ATOMS: atom_id res chain seq x y z
N MET A 1 3.36 -27.47 10.34
CA MET A 1 3.45 -26.13 9.72
C MET A 1 3.47 -26.36 8.22
N GLN A 2 2.39 -26.01 7.54
CA GLN A 2 2.38 -25.85 6.09
C GLN A 2 2.56 -24.37 5.83
N ASP A 3 3.52 -24.03 4.98
CA ASP A 3 3.78 -22.66 4.56
C ASP A 3 2.85 -22.31 3.39
N TRP A 4 2.24 -21.13 3.43
CA TRP A 4 1.34 -20.65 2.38
C TRP A 4 1.97 -19.47 1.65
N ILE A 5 1.95 -19.50 0.32
CA ILE A 5 2.44 -18.43 -0.54
C ILE A 5 1.24 -17.78 -1.23
N VAL A 6 0.99 -16.51 -0.94
CA VAL A 6 -0.05 -15.73 -1.63
C VAL A 6 0.50 -15.24 -2.97
N MET A 7 -0.21 -15.51 -4.06
CA MET A 7 0.20 -15.17 -5.42
C MET A 7 -0.88 -14.38 -6.15
N GLU A 8 -0.48 -13.73 -7.25
CA GLU A 8 -1.41 -13.07 -8.18
C GLU A 8 -2.41 -14.09 -8.78
N TYR A 9 -3.69 -13.72 -8.85
CA TYR A 9 -4.73 -14.56 -9.46
C TYR A 9 -4.86 -14.27 -10.96
N CYS A 10 -4.60 -15.28 -11.79
CA CYS A 10 -4.76 -15.20 -13.24
C CYS A 10 -6.14 -15.75 -13.66
N LYS A 11 -7.11 -14.85 -13.89
CA LYS A 11 -8.52 -15.18 -14.15
C LYS A 11 -8.75 -16.10 -15.35
N CYS A 12 -7.87 -16.09 -16.35
CA CYS A 12 -8.01 -16.90 -17.56
C CYS A 12 -7.40 -18.30 -17.43
N GLY A 13 -7.05 -18.72 -16.21
CA GLY A 13 -6.55 -20.06 -15.91
C GLY A 13 -5.17 -20.35 -16.51
N SER A 14 -4.82 -21.63 -16.59
CA SER A 14 -3.53 -22.10 -17.11
C SER A 14 -3.61 -22.48 -18.60
N LEU A 15 -2.46 -22.62 -19.25
CA LEU A 15 -2.40 -23.24 -20.59
C LEU A 15 -2.83 -24.71 -20.54
N GLY A 16 -2.64 -25.40 -19.41
CA GLY A 16 -3.19 -26.73 -19.17
C GLY A 16 -4.71 -26.76 -19.31
N ASP A 17 -5.40 -25.72 -18.83
CA ASP A 17 -6.86 -25.60 -18.96
C ASP A 17 -7.31 -25.32 -20.40
N ILE A 18 -6.49 -24.64 -21.20
CA ILE A 18 -6.73 -24.46 -22.64
C ILE A 18 -6.61 -25.79 -23.38
N LEU A 19 -5.56 -26.56 -23.08
CA LEU A 19 -5.36 -27.89 -23.67
C LEU A 19 -6.48 -28.87 -23.30
N LYS A 20 -6.94 -28.87 -22.04
CA LYS A 20 -8.09 -29.66 -21.58
C LYS A 20 -9.39 -29.31 -22.31
N ARG A 21 -9.55 -28.05 -22.74
CA ARG A 21 -10.69 -27.61 -23.57
C ARG A 21 -10.55 -27.98 -25.05
N HIS A 22 -9.45 -28.60 -25.45
CA HIS A 22 -9.14 -28.92 -26.85
C HIS A 22 -9.21 -27.72 -27.79
N ALA A 23 -8.91 -26.52 -27.25
CA ALA A 23 -8.87 -25.30 -28.03
C ALA A 23 -7.69 -25.33 -29.02
N LYS A 24 -7.94 -25.00 -30.28
CA LYS A 24 -6.89 -24.93 -31.31
C LYS A 24 -6.24 -23.55 -31.29
N LEU A 25 -4.95 -23.53 -30.97
CA LEU A 25 -4.15 -22.31 -30.99
C LEU A 25 -3.54 -22.07 -32.37
N SER A 26 -3.53 -20.82 -32.80
CA SER A 26 -2.82 -20.40 -34.00
C SER A 26 -1.33 -20.25 -33.73
N GLU A 27 -0.50 -20.31 -34.76
CA GLU A 27 0.94 -20.09 -34.61
C GLU A 27 1.25 -18.69 -34.04
N GLU A 28 0.41 -17.69 -34.34
CA GLU A 28 0.56 -16.35 -33.80
C GLU A 28 0.26 -16.28 -32.30
N GLU A 29 -0.77 -17.00 -31.82
CA GLU A 29 -1.07 -17.10 -30.40
C GLU A 29 0.05 -17.83 -29.65
N ILE A 30 0.57 -18.92 -30.23
CA ILE A 30 1.70 -19.66 -29.67
C ILE A 30 2.95 -18.77 -29.62
N ARG A 31 3.19 -17.93 -30.64
CA ARG A 31 4.30 -16.97 -30.66
C ARG A 31 4.24 -15.99 -29.49
N GLU A 32 3.07 -15.44 -29.19
CA GLU A 32 2.90 -14.48 -28.09
C GLU A 32 3.07 -15.13 -26.72
N ILE A 33 2.51 -16.33 -26.53
CA ILE A 33 2.75 -17.15 -25.34
C ILE A 33 4.25 -17.40 -25.17
N THR A 34 4.92 -17.84 -26.24
CA THR A 34 6.36 -18.12 -26.26
C THR A 34 7.16 -16.87 -25.89
N SER A 35 6.79 -15.72 -26.45
CA SER A 35 7.49 -14.45 -26.20
C SER A 35 7.41 -14.05 -24.72
N CYS A 36 6.24 -14.21 -24.10
CA CYS A 36 6.06 -14.00 -22.66
C CYS A 36 6.90 -14.99 -21.83
N CYS A 37 6.88 -16.28 -22.17
CA CYS A 37 7.63 -17.31 -21.46
C CYS A 37 9.14 -17.08 -21.54
N VAL A 38 9.68 -16.74 -22.72
CA VAL A 38 11.13 -16.49 -22.86
C VAL A 38 11.53 -15.24 -22.09
N LEU A 39 10.72 -14.18 -22.07
CA LEU A 39 10.94 -13.00 -21.24
C LEU A 39 10.99 -13.35 -19.74
N GLY A 40 10.01 -14.12 -19.26
CA GLY A 40 9.93 -14.55 -17.86
C GLY A 40 11.09 -15.47 -17.45
N LEU A 41 11.41 -16.47 -18.28
CA LEU A 41 12.53 -17.38 -18.06
C LEU A 41 13.87 -16.63 -18.06
N ASN A 42 14.04 -15.65 -18.95
CA ASN A 42 15.27 -14.88 -19.01
C ASN A 42 15.51 -14.08 -17.72
N GLU A 43 14.45 -13.54 -17.13
CA GLU A 43 14.53 -12.78 -15.88
C GLU A 43 14.99 -13.66 -14.71
N ILE A 44 14.41 -14.86 -14.57
CA ILE A 44 14.81 -15.78 -13.49
C ILE A 44 16.20 -16.37 -13.72
N HIS A 45 16.57 -16.66 -14.97
CA HIS A 45 17.90 -17.15 -15.34
C HIS A 45 19.00 -16.11 -15.04
N ASN A 46 18.73 -14.82 -15.28
CA ASN A 46 19.64 -13.73 -14.91
C ASN A 46 19.92 -13.68 -13.39
N HIS A 47 18.96 -14.13 -12.58
CA HIS A 47 19.09 -14.28 -11.13
C HIS A 47 19.64 -15.65 -10.70
N LYS A 48 20.11 -16.47 -11.65
CA LYS A 48 20.64 -17.83 -11.44
C LYS A 48 19.62 -18.78 -10.80
N ILE A 49 18.34 -18.59 -11.10
CA ILE A 49 17.24 -19.45 -10.66
C ILE A 49 16.80 -20.33 -11.82
N ILE A 50 16.63 -21.62 -11.56
CA ILE A 50 16.06 -22.61 -12.50
C ILE A 50 14.63 -22.90 -12.04
N HIS A 51 13.64 -22.83 -12.93
CA HIS A 51 12.24 -23.11 -12.62
C HIS A 51 12.01 -24.60 -12.32
N SER A 52 12.59 -25.49 -13.12
CA SER A 52 12.59 -26.96 -12.97
C SER A 52 11.26 -27.69 -13.17
N ASP A 53 10.11 -27.01 -13.07
CA ASP A 53 8.77 -27.59 -13.33
C ASP A 53 7.96 -26.78 -14.36
N MET A 54 8.61 -26.42 -15.47
CA MET A 54 7.93 -25.79 -16.59
C MET A 54 6.95 -26.79 -17.23
N LYS A 55 5.64 -26.47 -17.16
CA LYS A 55 4.55 -27.22 -17.78
C LYS A 55 3.36 -26.31 -18.07
N PRO A 56 2.39 -26.70 -18.92
CA PRO A 56 1.24 -25.87 -19.26
C PRO A 56 0.39 -25.45 -18.05
N ASP A 57 0.25 -26.31 -17.03
CA ASP A 57 -0.50 -25.96 -15.81
C ASP A 57 0.16 -24.85 -14.97
N ASN A 58 1.47 -24.60 -15.16
CA ASN A 58 2.24 -23.58 -14.46
C ASN A 58 2.45 -22.30 -15.30
N ILE A 59 1.83 -22.22 -16.48
CA ILE A 59 1.81 -21.00 -17.30
C ILE A 59 0.38 -20.47 -17.31
N PHE A 60 0.19 -19.32 -16.70
CA PHE A 60 -1.12 -18.72 -16.46
C PHE A 60 -1.39 -17.56 -17.41
N LEU A 61 -2.66 -17.37 -17.76
CA LEU A 61 -3.09 -16.28 -18.63
C LEU A 61 -3.83 -15.21 -17.82
N THR A 62 -3.43 -13.96 -18.05
CA THR A 62 -4.10 -12.77 -17.52
C THR A 62 -5.14 -12.26 -18.50
N GLU A 63 -6.14 -11.54 -17.98
CA GLU A 63 -7.18 -10.88 -18.78
C GLU A 63 -6.63 -9.80 -19.72
N ASP A 64 -5.46 -9.23 -19.38
CA ASP A 64 -4.74 -8.28 -20.22
C ASP A 64 -4.01 -8.91 -21.41
N GLY A 65 -4.11 -10.23 -21.60
CA GLY A 65 -3.45 -10.94 -22.69
C GLY A 65 -1.95 -11.08 -22.48
N ILE A 66 -1.53 -11.43 -21.26
CA ILE A 66 -0.14 -11.78 -20.92
C ILE A 66 -0.11 -13.18 -20.33
N ALA A 67 0.86 -13.99 -20.78
CA ALA A 67 1.18 -15.27 -20.14
C ALA A 67 2.25 -15.07 -19.05
N LYS A 68 2.01 -15.64 -17.87
CA LYS A 68 2.91 -15.55 -16.70
C LYS A 68 3.32 -16.94 -16.25
N ILE A 69 4.60 -17.09 -15.90
CA ILE A 69 5.13 -18.32 -15.31
C ILE A 69 4.85 -18.26 -13.81
N GLY A 70 4.31 -19.34 -13.24
CA GLY A 70 4.02 -19.46 -11.81
C GLY A 70 4.42 -20.83 -11.25
N ASP A 71 4.18 -21.01 -9.95
CA ASP A 71 4.52 -22.22 -9.18
C ASP A 71 6.03 -22.57 -9.17
N TYR A 72 6.76 -21.83 -8.33
CA TYR A 72 8.19 -22.00 -8.08
C TYR A 72 8.51 -23.10 -7.04
N GLY A 73 7.56 -23.99 -6.73
CA GLY A 73 7.69 -24.99 -5.67
C GLY A 73 8.88 -25.95 -5.82
N LEU A 74 9.38 -26.12 -7.06
CA LEU A 74 10.56 -26.92 -7.40
C LEU A 74 11.74 -26.09 -7.91
N SER A 75 11.65 -24.76 -7.81
CA SER A 75 12.72 -23.87 -8.27
C SER A 75 13.97 -24.00 -7.40
N SER A 76 15.14 -23.79 -8.01
CA SER A 76 16.41 -23.90 -7.31
C SER A 76 17.38 -22.78 -7.72
N GLN A 77 18.10 -22.25 -6.72
CA GLN A 77 19.13 -21.24 -6.92
C GLN A 77 20.50 -21.91 -7.04
N LEU A 78 21.27 -21.58 -8.08
CA LEU A 78 22.62 -22.12 -8.28
C LEU A 78 23.61 -21.50 -7.28
N ASN A 79 23.86 -22.18 -6.16
CA ASN A 79 24.91 -21.83 -5.19
C ASN A 79 26.25 -22.51 -5.54
N HIS A 80 27.38 -21.87 -5.19
CA HIS A 80 28.75 -22.35 -5.51
C HIS A 80 29.12 -23.73 -4.93
N THR A 81 28.31 -24.28 -4.02
CA THR A 81 28.43 -25.64 -3.49
C THR A 81 27.37 -26.53 -4.12
N GLN A 82 27.84 -27.41 -4.99
CA GLN A 82 27.06 -28.39 -5.74
C GLN A 82 26.21 -29.29 -4.82
N SER A 83 24.88 -29.14 -4.84
CA SER A 83 23.96 -30.16 -4.31
C SER A 83 23.22 -30.83 -5.48
N VAL A 84 23.47 -32.13 -5.67
CA VAL A 84 22.68 -33.00 -6.54
C VAL A 84 21.34 -33.22 -5.84
N ARG A 85 20.23 -32.80 -6.47
CA ARG A 85 18.88 -33.20 -6.07
C ARG A 85 18.35 -34.19 -7.10
N GLU A 86 17.67 -35.24 -6.64
CA GLU A 86 16.82 -36.08 -7.49
C GLU A 86 15.71 -35.22 -8.10
N TYR A 87 15.48 -35.37 -9.42
CA TYR A 87 14.49 -34.57 -10.14
C TYR A 87 13.06 -34.95 -9.71
N ALA A 88 12.28 -33.94 -9.29
CA ALA A 88 10.92 -34.10 -8.76
C ALA A 88 9.82 -33.48 -9.66
N GLY A 89 10.16 -33.00 -10.86
CA GLY A 89 9.21 -32.36 -11.77
C GLY A 89 8.39 -33.34 -12.62
N THR A 90 7.50 -32.79 -13.45
CA THR A 90 6.58 -33.59 -14.27
C THR A 90 7.30 -34.33 -15.40
N GLN A 91 7.34 -35.67 -15.36
CA GLN A 91 8.16 -36.54 -16.23
C GLN A 91 8.10 -36.27 -17.74
N LEU A 92 6.97 -35.77 -18.25
CA LEU A 92 6.76 -35.51 -19.68
C LEU A 92 7.63 -34.37 -20.25
N TYR A 93 7.99 -33.37 -19.44
CA TYR A 93 8.71 -32.16 -19.87
C TYR A 93 10.20 -32.17 -19.56
N VAL A 94 10.71 -33.31 -19.09
CA VAL A 94 12.06 -33.47 -18.53
C VAL A 94 13.11 -33.53 -19.62
N SER A 95 14.23 -32.82 -19.42
CA SER A 95 15.36 -32.83 -20.34
C SER A 95 16.23 -34.09 -20.21
N PRO A 96 17.01 -34.46 -21.23
CA PRO A 96 17.88 -35.65 -21.16
C PRO A 96 18.88 -35.58 -20.01
N GLU A 97 19.49 -34.41 -19.78
CA GLU A 97 20.49 -34.23 -18.74
C GLU A 97 19.93 -34.34 -17.32
N ALA A 98 18.62 -34.14 -17.11
CA ALA A 98 17.99 -34.35 -15.81
C ALA A 98 18.07 -35.82 -15.33
N TYR A 99 18.30 -36.76 -16.24
CA TYR A 99 18.46 -38.19 -15.95
C TYR A 99 19.93 -38.62 -15.80
N GLU A 100 20.90 -37.75 -16.11
CA GLU A 100 22.33 -38.11 -16.24
C GLU A 100 23.27 -37.19 -15.46
N GLU A 101 22.94 -35.90 -15.33
CA GLU A 101 23.85 -34.84 -14.85
C GLU A 101 23.15 -33.84 -13.89
N LYS A 102 23.89 -32.79 -13.48
CA LYS A 102 23.35 -31.68 -12.68
C LYS A 102 22.50 -30.76 -13.55
N LEU A 103 21.28 -30.50 -13.10
CA LEU A 103 20.34 -29.57 -13.74
C LEU A 103 20.93 -28.17 -13.84
N GLY A 104 20.75 -27.56 -15.01
CA GLY A 104 21.13 -26.17 -15.30
C GLY A 104 19.97 -25.42 -15.97
N MET A 105 20.13 -24.10 -16.13
CA MET A 105 19.16 -23.23 -16.83
C MET A 105 18.71 -23.74 -18.22
N PRO A 106 19.53 -24.45 -19.03
CA PRO A 106 19.05 -25.04 -20.28
C PRO A 106 17.88 -26.03 -20.13
N ASN A 107 17.66 -26.61 -18.95
CA ASN A 107 16.53 -27.50 -18.69
C ASN A 107 15.19 -26.82 -19.02
N ASP A 108 15.00 -25.58 -18.55
CA ASP A 108 13.73 -24.86 -18.74
C ASP A 108 13.48 -24.55 -20.23
N CYS A 109 14.54 -24.36 -21.03
CA CYS A 109 14.43 -24.24 -22.49
C CYS A 109 13.94 -25.53 -23.15
N TRP A 110 14.36 -26.71 -22.68
CA TRP A 110 13.87 -27.99 -23.18
C TRP A 110 12.38 -28.17 -22.85
N SER A 111 12.01 -27.94 -21.59
CA SER A 111 10.63 -28.03 -21.14
C SER A 111 9.72 -27.09 -21.93
N LEU A 112 10.18 -25.86 -22.20
CA LEU A 112 9.47 -24.95 -23.11
C LEU A 112 9.29 -25.55 -24.50
N GLY A 113 10.32 -26.15 -25.10
CA GLY A 113 10.21 -26.82 -26.41
C GLY A 113 9.15 -27.92 -26.44
N MET A 114 9.04 -28.72 -25.38
CA MET A 114 8.01 -29.76 -25.24
C MET A 114 6.60 -29.16 -25.13
N ILE A 115 6.43 -28.10 -24.33
CA ILE A 115 5.19 -27.34 -24.21
C ILE A 115 4.75 -26.80 -25.58
N LEU A 116 5.67 -26.25 -26.37
CA LEU A 116 5.33 -25.68 -27.68
C LEU A 116 4.84 -26.73 -28.67
N ILE A 117 5.41 -27.94 -28.66
CA ILE A 117 4.90 -29.06 -29.46
C ILE A 117 3.49 -29.45 -29.02
N GLU A 118 3.24 -29.50 -27.72
CA GLU A 118 1.92 -29.83 -27.19
C GLU A 118 0.86 -28.78 -27.50
N LEU A 119 1.18 -27.48 -27.38
CA LEU A 119 0.28 -26.39 -27.76
C LEU A 119 -0.03 -26.42 -29.27
N ALA A 120 0.96 -26.74 -30.10
CA ALA A 120 0.80 -26.83 -31.55
C ALA A 120 -0.05 -28.04 -31.96
N GLU A 121 0.30 -29.25 -31.50
CA GLU A 121 -0.37 -30.48 -31.93
C GLU A 121 -1.60 -30.85 -31.05
N GLY A 122 -1.86 -30.08 -29.99
CA GLY A 122 -2.95 -30.30 -29.02
C GLY A 122 -2.76 -31.54 -28.13
N ARG A 123 -1.59 -32.19 -28.20
CA ARG A 123 -1.23 -33.37 -27.41
C ARG A 123 0.28 -33.47 -27.21
N HIS A 124 0.70 -33.86 -26.01
CA HIS A 124 2.11 -34.13 -25.74
C HIS A 124 2.65 -35.30 -26.60
N PRO A 125 3.86 -35.20 -27.20
CA PRO A 125 4.41 -36.22 -28.11
C PRO A 125 4.62 -37.59 -27.44
N TYR A 126 4.78 -37.60 -26.12
CA TYR A 126 5.05 -38.81 -25.33
C TYR A 126 3.92 -39.21 -24.38
N ARG A 127 2.70 -38.66 -24.56
CA ARG A 127 1.55 -38.87 -23.66
C ARG A 127 1.27 -40.35 -23.32
N ASP A 128 1.45 -41.25 -24.28
CA ASP A 128 1.09 -42.67 -24.16
C ASP A 128 2.29 -43.56 -23.74
N MET A 129 3.42 -42.97 -23.35
CA MET A 129 4.61 -43.71 -22.91
C MET A 129 4.63 -43.87 -21.39
N ASN A 130 5.02 -45.06 -20.91
CA ASN A 130 5.36 -45.25 -19.50
C ASN A 130 6.73 -44.64 -19.17
N SER A 131 6.99 -44.41 -17.87
CA SER A 131 8.19 -43.72 -17.38
C SER A 131 9.51 -44.31 -17.91
N THR A 132 9.63 -45.64 -17.94
CA THR A 132 10.83 -46.32 -18.42
C THR A 132 11.05 -46.10 -19.91
N LYS A 133 10.00 -46.25 -20.73
CA LYS A 133 10.05 -46.02 -22.18
C LYS A 133 10.32 -44.56 -22.50
N LEU A 134 9.74 -43.63 -21.74
CA LEU A 134 9.95 -42.20 -21.87
C LEU A 134 11.42 -41.84 -21.61
N MET A 135 11.98 -42.28 -20.49
CA MET A 135 13.39 -42.06 -20.14
C MET A 135 14.33 -42.57 -21.23
N ILE A 136 14.15 -43.80 -21.70
CA ILE A 136 14.96 -44.38 -22.80
C ILE A 136 14.80 -43.55 -24.08
N THR A 137 13.58 -43.14 -24.41
CA THR A 137 13.30 -42.37 -25.63
C THR A 137 13.98 -41.00 -25.59
N VAL A 138 13.84 -40.26 -24.49
CA VAL A 138 14.45 -38.93 -24.32
C VAL A 138 15.98 -39.00 -24.37
N ARG A 139 16.59 -40.05 -23.79
CA ARG A 139 18.05 -40.24 -23.79
C ARG A 139 18.59 -40.71 -25.15
N GLU A 140 17.95 -41.69 -25.76
CA GLU A 140 18.54 -42.44 -26.89
C GLU A 140 17.99 -42.03 -28.26
N ARG A 141 16.73 -41.61 -28.37
CA ARG A 141 16.09 -41.26 -29.66
C ARG A 141 16.20 -39.79 -29.99
N ASP A 142 16.12 -39.44 -31.27
CA ASP A 142 16.08 -38.04 -31.67
C ASP A 142 14.88 -37.32 -31.04
N PRO A 143 15.05 -36.04 -30.65
CA PRO A 143 13.97 -35.25 -30.05
C PRO A 143 12.80 -35.10 -31.04
N PRO A 144 11.58 -34.91 -30.52
CA PRO A 144 10.42 -34.72 -31.37
C PRO A 144 10.54 -33.38 -32.11
N SER A 145 9.97 -33.31 -33.32
CA SER A 145 9.95 -32.09 -34.12
C SER A 145 8.56 -31.84 -34.69
N LEU A 146 8.27 -30.57 -34.96
CA LEU A 146 7.05 -30.15 -35.64
C LEU A 146 7.16 -30.42 -37.15
N SER A 147 6.05 -30.82 -37.78
CA SER A 147 6.01 -31.01 -39.22
C SER A 147 6.05 -29.66 -39.96
N ARG A 148 7.00 -29.52 -40.89
CA ARG A 148 7.09 -28.37 -41.80
C ARG A 148 5.92 -28.26 -42.79
N GLU A 149 5.10 -29.29 -42.89
CA GLU A 149 3.88 -29.25 -43.71
C GLU A 149 2.75 -28.49 -43.01
N LYS A 150 2.76 -28.42 -41.67
CA LYS A 150 1.71 -27.78 -40.86
C LYS A 150 2.14 -26.44 -40.26
N TRP A 151 3.43 -26.29 -39.93
CA TRP A 151 3.96 -25.16 -39.17
C TRP A 151 5.07 -24.45 -39.92
N SER A 152 5.23 -23.14 -39.69
CA SER A 152 6.22 -22.36 -40.40
C SER A 152 7.64 -22.86 -40.13
N ALA A 153 8.52 -22.74 -41.13
CA ALA A 153 9.93 -23.12 -40.98
C ALA A 153 10.62 -22.38 -39.83
N VAL A 154 10.18 -21.15 -39.54
CA VAL A 154 10.70 -20.31 -38.45
C VAL A 154 10.25 -20.85 -37.08
N PHE A 155 9.00 -21.28 -36.94
CA PHE A 155 8.53 -21.90 -35.70
C PHE A 155 9.19 -23.26 -35.46
N VAL A 156 9.29 -24.09 -36.51
CA VAL A 156 9.99 -25.38 -36.46
C VAL A 156 11.46 -25.19 -36.06
N ASP A 157 12.15 -24.18 -36.60
CA ASP A 157 13.54 -23.88 -36.22
C ASP A 157 13.64 -23.44 -34.75
N PHE A 158 12.74 -22.59 -34.25
CA PHE A 158 12.72 -22.18 -32.84
C PHE A 158 12.61 -23.39 -31.89
N VAL A 159 11.69 -24.30 -32.17
CA VAL A 159 11.52 -25.54 -31.38
C VAL A 159 12.78 -26.40 -31.46
N SER A 160 13.43 -26.48 -32.62
CA SER A 160 14.70 -27.21 -32.76
C SER A 160 15.85 -26.64 -31.92
N LYS A 161 15.87 -25.32 -31.66
CA LYS A 161 16.85 -24.69 -30.77
C LYS A 161 16.60 -25.00 -29.29
N CYS A 162 15.34 -25.22 -28.93
CA CYS A 162 14.92 -25.62 -27.59
C CYS A 162 15.23 -27.11 -27.33
N LEU A 163 15.00 -27.97 -28.32
CA LEU A 163 15.12 -29.43 -28.18
C LEU A 163 16.46 -29.96 -28.70
N VAL A 164 17.56 -29.42 -28.16
CA VAL A 164 18.91 -29.94 -28.37
C VAL A 164 19.30 -30.83 -27.20
N LYS A 165 19.76 -32.07 -27.46
CA LYS A 165 20.07 -33.04 -26.40
C LYS A 165 21.18 -32.56 -25.46
N LYS A 166 22.29 -32.07 -26.02
CA LYS A 166 23.40 -31.55 -25.23
C LYS A 166 23.03 -30.18 -24.66
N ALA A 167 22.97 -30.09 -23.33
CA ALA A 167 22.53 -28.88 -22.62
C ALA A 167 23.38 -27.63 -22.95
N ASN A 168 24.68 -27.79 -23.19
CA ASN A 168 25.59 -26.69 -23.52
C ASN A 168 25.50 -26.19 -24.98
N GLU A 169 24.95 -27.00 -25.88
CA GLU A 169 24.68 -26.62 -27.28
C GLU A 169 23.25 -26.06 -27.45
N ARG A 170 22.37 -26.27 -26.45
CA ARG A 170 21.01 -25.75 -26.41
C ARG A 170 21.02 -24.24 -26.22
N TRP A 171 20.14 -23.54 -26.96
CA TRP A 171 20.09 -22.08 -26.89
C TRP A 171 19.61 -21.60 -25.51
N THR A 172 20.30 -20.58 -25.00
CA THR A 172 19.90 -19.85 -23.79
C THR A 172 18.68 -18.98 -24.05
N THR A 173 17.98 -18.56 -22.99
CA THR A 173 16.84 -17.64 -23.09
C THR A 173 17.21 -16.33 -23.79
N SER A 174 18.41 -15.79 -23.52
CA SER A 174 18.96 -14.61 -24.21
C SER A 174 19.07 -14.82 -25.72
N GLN A 175 19.55 -15.99 -26.16
CA GLN A 175 19.63 -16.32 -27.58
C GLN A 175 18.24 -16.57 -28.19
N LEU A 176 17.34 -17.21 -27.44
CA LEU A 176 15.96 -17.46 -27.89
C LEU A 176 15.17 -16.16 -28.08
N MET A 177 15.37 -15.13 -27.25
CA MET A 177 14.72 -13.81 -27.43
C MET A 177 15.09 -13.15 -28.75
N GLU A 178 16.30 -13.40 -29.27
CA GLU A 178 16.77 -12.84 -30.54
C GLU A 178 16.32 -13.66 -31.75
N HIS A 179 15.66 -14.81 -31.54
CA HIS A 179 15.22 -15.66 -32.63
C HIS A 179 14.09 -14.99 -33.44
N PRO A 180 14.11 -15.06 -34.79
CA PRO A 180 13.11 -14.41 -35.65
C PRO A 180 11.64 -14.77 -35.33
N PHE A 181 11.41 -15.94 -34.75
CA PHE A 181 10.08 -16.38 -34.33
C PHE A 181 9.45 -15.43 -33.29
N VAL A 182 10.21 -14.95 -32.31
CA VAL A 182 9.69 -14.17 -31.16
C VAL A 182 10.21 -12.75 -31.07
N LYS A 183 11.31 -12.41 -31.74
CA LYS A 183 12.02 -11.13 -31.59
C LYS A 183 11.11 -9.90 -31.66
N GLY A 184 10.29 -9.79 -32.71
CA GLY A 184 9.37 -8.66 -32.87
C GLY A 184 8.28 -8.61 -31.78
N SER A 185 7.74 -9.76 -31.40
CA SER A 185 6.75 -9.87 -30.31
C SER A 185 7.36 -9.52 -28.96
N VAL A 186 8.60 -9.94 -28.68
CA VAL A 186 9.35 -9.60 -27.46
C VAL A 186 9.62 -8.10 -27.36
N GLU A 187 10.04 -7.46 -28.46
CA GLU A 187 10.26 -6.01 -28.52
C GLU A 187 8.96 -5.24 -28.25
N ARG A 188 7.83 -5.68 -28.84
CA ARG A 188 6.52 -5.09 -28.60
C ARG A 188 6.07 -5.26 -27.15
N LEU A 189 6.13 -6.47 -26.60
CA LEU A 189 5.69 -6.78 -25.24
C LEU A 189 6.46 -6.00 -24.17
N ARG A 190 7.75 -5.70 -24.39
CA ARG A 190 8.55 -4.83 -23.51
C ARG A 190 8.02 -3.40 -23.45
N ASN A 191 7.42 -2.90 -24.54
CA ASN A 191 6.94 -1.52 -24.64
C ASN A 191 5.46 -1.38 -24.23
N GLU A 192 4.60 -2.29 -24.70
CA GLU A 192 3.14 -2.15 -24.61
C GLU A 192 2.51 -2.94 -23.44
N LYS A 193 3.28 -3.82 -22.77
CA LYS A 193 2.88 -4.64 -21.60
C LYS A 193 1.57 -5.44 -21.76
N SER A 194 1.08 -5.63 -22.99
CA SER A 194 -0.12 -6.42 -23.31
C SER A 194 0.00 -7.02 -24.71
N SER A 195 -0.65 -8.16 -24.96
CA SER A 195 -0.75 -8.75 -26.31
C SER A 195 -2.20 -8.72 -26.81
N PRO A 196 -2.51 -7.90 -27.84
CA PRO A 196 -3.84 -7.89 -28.45
C PRO A 196 -4.27 -9.26 -29.00
N VAL A 197 -3.31 -10.02 -29.53
CA VAL A 197 -3.54 -11.38 -30.04
C VAL A 197 -3.99 -12.32 -28.92
N LEU A 198 -3.35 -12.28 -27.76
CA LEU A 198 -3.76 -13.12 -26.63
C LEU A 198 -5.09 -12.68 -26.03
N ARG A 199 -5.39 -11.38 -26.02
CA ARG A 199 -6.72 -10.89 -25.61
C ARG A 199 -7.82 -11.46 -26.49
N GLU A 200 -7.62 -11.42 -27.81
CA GLU A 200 -8.59 -11.99 -28.75
C GLU A 200 -8.68 -13.51 -28.64
N MET A 201 -7.56 -14.20 -28.43
CA MET A 201 -7.53 -15.63 -28.16
C MET A 201 -8.34 -15.98 -26.91
N ILE A 202 -8.13 -15.25 -25.82
CA ILE A 202 -8.85 -15.45 -24.56
C ILE A 202 -10.35 -15.22 -24.77
N ARG A 203 -10.73 -14.13 -25.44
CA ARG A 203 -12.13 -13.84 -25.78
C ARG A 203 -12.76 -14.95 -26.62
N ARG A 204 -11.99 -15.53 -27.55
CA ARG A 204 -12.44 -16.65 -28.39
C ARG A 204 -12.61 -17.96 -27.60
N VAL A 205 -11.66 -18.30 -26.73
CA VAL A 205 -11.64 -19.57 -25.98
C VAL A 205 -12.61 -19.55 -24.80
N TYR A 206 -12.78 -18.41 -24.15
CA TYR A 206 -13.58 -18.25 -22.94
C TYR A 206 -14.91 -17.50 -23.17
N GLY A 207 -15.17 -16.99 -24.38
CA GLY A 207 -16.35 -16.21 -24.76
C GLY A 207 -16.23 -14.74 -24.37
N ASN A 208 -17.34 -13.99 -24.48
CA ASN A 208 -17.48 -12.75 -23.71
C ASN A 208 -17.41 -13.17 -22.24
N ILE A 209 -16.21 -13.16 -21.66
CA ILE A 209 -16.06 -12.81 -20.26
C ILE A 209 -16.81 -11.48 -20.21
N GLU A 210 -18.03 -11.47 -19.67
CA GLU A 210 -18.87 -10.28 -19.67
C GLU A 210 -17.98 -9.08 -19.37
N GLU A 211 -18.09 -8.04 -20.21
CA GLU A 211 -17.66 -6.71 -19.83
C GLU A 211 -18.43 -6.37 -18.55
N ALA A 212 -17.88 -6.80 -17.42
CA ALA A 212 -17.95 -6.09 -16.18
C ALA A 212 -17.24 -4.75 -16.44
N SER A 213 -17.93 -3.91 -17.20
CA SER A 213 -17.85 -2.47 -17.09
C SER A 213 -18.27 -2.19 -15.64
N SER A 214 -17.38 -1.53 -14.91
CA SER A 214 -17.04 -1.82 -13.51
C SER A 214 -16.22 -3.11 -13.38
N SER A 215 -14.90 -2.96 -13.20
CA SER A 215 -14.19 -3.89 -12.31
C SER A 215 -15.16 -4.29 -11.20
N PRO A 216 -15.36 -5.58 -10.87
CA PRO A 216 -15.94 -5.88 -9.58
C PRO A 216 -15.07 -5.12 -8.59
N SER A 217 -15.63 -4.06 -8.01
CA SER A 217 -14.94 -3.17 -7.11
C SER A 217 -14.64 -3.97 -5.85
N ILE A 218 -13.60 -4.80 -5.89
CA ILE A 218 -12.97 -5.41 -4.72
C ILE A 218 -14.03 -6.13 -3.82
N LEU A 219 -15.13 -6.68 -4.34
CA LEU A 219 -16.28 -7.01 -3.48
C LEU A 219 -16.25 -8.38 -2.77
N ALA A 220 -15.21 -9.20 -2.91
CA ALA A 220 -14.95 -10.34 -2.01
C ALA A 220 -13.54 -10.89 -2.22
N SER A 221 -12.51 -10.24 -1.66
CA SER A 221 -11.12 -10.61 -1.98
C SER A 221 -10.53 -11.73 -1.11
N ILE A 222 -11.19 -12.18 -0.04
CA ILE A 222 -10.57 -13.15 0.88
C ILE A 222 -11.63 -14.13 1.40
N ILE A 223 -11.56 -15.38 0.92
CA ILE A 223 -12.10 -16.53 1.64
C ILE A 223 -11.02 -16.96 2.64
N ASP A 224 -11.23 -16.71 3.93
CA ASP A 224 -10.32 -17.15 5.00
C ASP A 224 -10.69 -18.60 5.34
N LEU A 225 -10.18 -19.55 4.53
CA LEU A 225 -10.34 -20.99 4.73
C LEU A 225 -9.37 -21.47 5.82
N ASN A 226 -9.74 -21.32 7.09
CA ASN A 226 -9.00 -21.98 8.17
C ASN A 226 -9.41 -23.46 8.27
N HIS A 227 -8.43 -24.33 8.02
CA HIS A 227 -8.27 -25.77 8.34
C HIS A 227 -9.50 -26.70 8.24
N ASP A 228 -9.30 -27.80 7.51
CA ASP A 228 -10.19 -28.98 7.33
C ASP A 228 -11.12 -29.02 6.09
N TYR A 229 -10.58 -28.75 4.90
CA TYR A 229 -11.16 -29.28 3.66
C TYR A 229 -10.11 -30.04 2.85
N SER A 230 -10.18 -31.37 2.89
CA SER A 230 -9.60 -32.24 1.86
C SER A 230 -10.34 -32.01 0.54
N GLU A 231 -9.62 -31.64 -0.53
CA GLU A 231 -9.85 -31.66 -2.01
C GLU A 231 -11.28 -31.57 -2.65
N CYS A 232 -12.39 -31.70 -1.93
CA CYS A 232 -13.76 -31.75 -2.46
C CYS A 232 -14.48 -30.38 -2.46
N GLY A 233 -13.96 -29.35 -1.77
CA GLY A 233 -14.68 -28.10 -1.50
C GLY A 233 -14.68 -27.02 -2.60
N VAL A 234 -13.85 -27.15 -3.65
CA VAL A 234 -13.69 -26.10 -4.67
C VAL A 234 -14.90 -26.02 -5.61
N ILE A 235 -15.58 -27.15 -5.86
CA ILE A 235 -16.76 -27.20 -6.74
C ILE A 235 -17.98 -26.58 -6.06
N GLU A 236 -18.18 -26.83 -4.76
CA GLU A 236 -19.30 -26.26 -3.99
C GLU A 236 -19.18 -24.75 -3.74
N ALA A 237 -17.97 -24.19 -3.74
CA ALA A 237 -17.79 -22.74 -3.57
C ALA A 237 -18.42 -21.96 -4.72
N ARG A 238 -18.44 -22.51 -5.94
CA ARG A 238 -18.86 -21.85 -7.18
C ARG A 238 -20.36 -21.51 -7.23
N GLU A 239 -21.22 -22.41 -6.75
CA GLU A 239 -22.68 -22.18 -6.67
C GLU A 239 -23.07 -21.21 -5.54
N LYS A 240 -22.20 -21.06 -4.52
CA LYS A 240 -22.42 -20.20 -3.35
C LYS A 240 -22.13 -18.70 -3.62
N TRP A 241 -21.44 -18.37 -4.72
CA TRP A 241 -21.08 -16.99 -5.09
C TRP A 241 -22.28 -16.09 -5.39
N GLN A 242 -23.39 -16.62 -5.93
CA GLN A 242 -24.54 -15.80 -6.33
C GLN A 242 -25.24 -15.12 -5.14
N ASP A 243 -25.35 -15.79 -3.99
CA ASP A 243 -25.96 -15.23 -2.78
C ASP A 243 -25.04 -14.22 -2.08
N ILE A 244 -23.73 -14.47 -2.14
CA ILE A 244 -22.68 -13.56 -1.65
C ILE A 244 -22.64 -12.29 -2.50
N GLU A 245 -22.75 -12.45 -3.81
CA GLU A 245 -22.83 -11.37 -4.78
C GLU A 245 -24.14 -10.57 -4.60
N ALA A 246 -25.25 -11.21 -4.25
CA ALA A 246 -26.50 -10.53 -3.90
C ALA A 246 -26.39 -9.72 -2.59
N TYR A 247 -25.67 -10.23 -1.58
CA TYR A 247 -25.37 -9.47 -0.36
C TYR A 247 -24.47 -8.26 -0.66
N GLY A 248 -23.39 -8.46 -1.43
CA GLY A 248 -22.45 -7.42 -1.85
C GLY A 248 -23.06 -6.38 -2.80
N LYS A 249 -24.03 -6.76 -3.65
CA LYS A 249 -24.81 -5.81 -4.47
C LYS A 249 -25.71 -4.88 -3.66
N ASN A 250 -26.09 -5.30 -2.45
CA ASN A 250 -26.94 -4.52 -1.55
C ASN A 250 -26.16 -3.73 -0.49
N HIS A 251 -24.87 -4.00 -0.30
CA HIS A 251 -24.01 -3.39 0.71
C HIS A 251 -22.66 -3.04 0.08
N ASP A 252 -22.41 -1.74 -0.15
CA ASP A 252 -21.20 -1.14 -0.76
C ASP A 252 -19.91 -1.30 0.10
N ASP A 253 -19.72 -2.45 0.75
CA ASP A 253 -18.67 -2.71 1.74
C ASP A 253 -17.85 -3.96 1.40
N HIS A 254 -16.51 -3.87 1.51
CA HIS A 254 -15.65 -5.06 1.52
C HIS A 254 -15.97 -5.95 2.75
N VAL A 255 -16.00 -7.27 2.52
CA VAL A 255 -16.28 -8.28 3.56
C VAL A 255 -15.31 -9.46 3.50
N ILE A 256 -15.14 -10.16 4.62
CA ILE A 256 -14.44 -11.45 4.72
C ILE A 256 -15.47 -12.54 4.91
N ILE A 257 -15.30 -13.68 4.25
CA ILE A 257 -16.21 -14.81 4.39
C ILE A 257 -15.47 -15.95 5.06
N ARG A 258 -16.02 -16.43 6.18
CA ARG A 258 -15.47 -17.53 6.97
C ARG A 258 -16.46 -18.68 6.99
N MET A 259 -16.04 -19.85 6.50
CA MET A 259 -16.85 -21.07 6.46
C MET A 259 -16.65 -21.92 7.72
N VAL A 260 -17.74 -22.51 8.24
CA VAL A 260 -17.79 -23.30 9.47
C VAL A 260 -18.14 -24.75 9.16
N SER A 261 -17.22 -25.67 9.46
CA SER A 261 -17.39 -27.11 9.23
C SER A 261 -18.57 -27.72 9.97
N LYS A 262 -19.06 -28.85 9.46
CA LYS A 262 -20.23 -29.57 10.00
C LYS A 262 -19.86 -30.21 11.34
N GLY A 263 -20.48 -29.76 12.44
CA GLY A 263 -20.33 -30.35 13.78
C GLY A 263 -19.75 -29.43 14.87
N MET A 264 -19.28 -28.25 14.51
CA MET A 264 -18.79 -27.24 15.47
C MET A 264 -19.87 -26.21 15.76
N ASP A 265 -19.95 -25.77 17.03
CA ASP A 265 -21.02 -24.90 17.53
C ASP A 265 -20.65 -23.40 17.39
N PRO A 266 -21.29 -22.63 16.48
CA PRO A 266 -20.90 -21.25 16.22
C PRO A 266 -21.58 -20.24 17.18
N LYS A 267 -21.94 -20.66 18.40
CA LYS A 267 -22.63 -19.83 19.40
C LYS A 267 -22.01 -18.45 19.61
N ALA A 268 -20.69 -18.35 19.68
CA ALA A 268 -20.02 -17.06 19.88
C ALA A 268 -20.17 -16.11 18.69
N MET A 269 -20.04 -16.62 17.46
CA MET A 269 -20.24 -15.81 16.25
C MET A 269 -21.70 -15.37 16.10
N ARG A 270 -22.65 -16.25 16.44
CA ARG A 270 -24.09 -15.92 16.48
C ARG A 270 -24.45 -14.91 17.56
N ALA A 271 -23.77 -14.96 18.70
CA ALA A 271 -23.93 -13.96 19.76
C ALA A 271 -23.42 -12.57 19.35
N GLN A 272 -22.51 -12.50 18.36
CA GLN A 272 -22.04 -11.24 17.80
C GLN A 272 -22.93 -10.72 16.67
N SER A 273 -23.40 -11.58 15.76
CA SER A 273 -24.26 -11.17 14.64
C SER A 273 -25.60 -10.56 15.08
N ARG A 274 -26.08 -10.94 16.28
CA ARG A 274 -27.30 -10.41 16.89
C ARG A 274 -27.14 -9.02 17.51
N ARG A 275 -25.93 -8.43 17.50
CA ARG A 275 -25.66 -7.15 18.16
C ARG A 275 -25.87 -5.96 17.22
N PRO A 276 -26.37 -4.82 17.73
CA PRO A 276 -26.42 -3.58 16.97
C PRO A 276 -25.01 -3.09 16.63
N ASN A 277 -24.81 -2.64 15.38
CA ASN A 277 -23.55 -2.09 14.87
C ASN A 277 -23.03 -0.86 15.66
N ASP A 278 -23.88 -0.21 16.47
CA ASP A 278 -23.60 1.04 17.19
C ASP A 278 -23.16 0.88 18.66
N SER A 279 -22.96 -0.36 19.13
CA SER A 279 -22.46 -0.59 20.49
C SER A 279 -20.97 -0.20 20.64
N GLU A 280 -20.54 0.32 21.80
CA GLU A 280 -19.12 0.64 22.06
C GLU A 280 -18.19 -0.58 21.84
N SER A 281 -18.74 -1.78 22.07
CA SER A 281 -18.14 -3.09 21.77
C SER A 281 -17.79 -3.33 20.30
N SER A 282 -18.50 -2.70 19.34
CA SER A 282 -18.27 -2.90 17.91
C SER A 282 -16.98 -2.27 17.38
N ARG A 283 -16.35 -1.41 18.20
CA ARG A 283 -15.14 -0.68 17.84
C ARG A 283 -13.86 -1.50 17.91
N TYR A 284 -13.81 -2.51 18.76
CA TYR A 284 -12.56 -3.20 19.13
C TYR A 284 -12.54 -4.69 18.79
N VAL A 285 -13.64 -5.23 18.27
CA VAL A 285 -13.78 -6.65 17.87
C VAL A 285 -14.29 -6.71 16.43
N ILE A 286 -13.74 -7.63 15.63
CA ILE A 286 -14.18 -7.85 14.25
C ILE A 286 -15.65 -8.23 14.22
N GLN A 287 -16.45 -7.46 13.50
CA GLN A 287 -17.91 -7.63 13.46
C GLN A 287 -18.34 -8.71 12.47
N CYS A 288 -19.27 -9.55 12.91
CA CYS A 288 -20.06 -10.40 12.03
C CYS A 288 -21.24 -9.60 11.47
N LYS A 289 -21.22 -9.37 10.16
CA LYS A 289 -22.24 -8.64 9.41
C LYS A 289 -23.43 -9.52 8.99
N GLY A 290 -23.24 -10.84 8.94
CA GLY A 290 -24.31 -11.76 8.54
C GLY A 290 -23.92 -13.22 8.67
N GLU A 291 -24.94 -14.08 8.67
CA GLU A 291 -24.81 -15.55 8.62
C GLU A 291 -25.56 -16.05 7.38
N VAL A 292 -24.94 -16.96 6.63
CA VAL A 292 -25.56 -17.67 5.50
C VAL A 292 -25.69 -19.13 5.89
N GLN A 293 -26.93 -19.61 5.98
CA GLN A 293 -27.27 -20.96 6.43
C GLN A 293 -27.78 -21.81 5.26
N LYS A 294 -26.92 -22.70 4.75
CA LYS A 294 -27.28 -23.80 3.83
C LYS A 294 -26.71 -25.12 4.37
N ASP A 295 -25.85 -25.83 3.63
CA ASP A 295 -25.25 -27.11 4.06
C ASP A 295 -24.05 -26.96 5.01
N VAL A 296 -23.41 -25.79 4.99
CA VAL A 296 -22.26 -25.36 5.81
C VAL A 296 -22.57 -23.94 6.27
N VAL A 297 -22.45 -23.66 7.58
CA VAL A 297 -22.71 -22.32 8.11
C VAL A 297 -21.58 -21.39 7.65
N SER A 298 -21.89 -20.22 7.11
CA SER A 298 -20.87 -19.24 6.72
C SER A 298 -21.15 -17.89 7.39
N PHE A 299 -20.10 -17.26 7.91
CA PHE A 299 -20.19 -15.94 8.52
C PHE A 299 -19.55 -14.90 7.61
N ILE A 300 -20.30 -13.81 7.38
CA ILE A 300 -19.84 -12.61 6.69
C ILE A 300 -19.29 -11.69 7.77
N LEU A 301 -18.01 -11.37 7.68
CA LEU A 301 -17.27 -10.51 8.61
C LEU A 301 -16.93 -9.18 7.93
N GLU A 302 -16.71 -8.14 8.72
CA GLU A 302 -16.12 -6.90 8.19
C GLU A 302 -14.71 -7.13 7.63
N TYR A 303 -14.37 -6.43 6.56
CA TYR A 303 -13.05 -6.57 5.96
C TYR A 303 -11.93 -6.05 6.86
N SER A 304 -10.95 -6.92 7.10
CA SER A 304 -9.78 -6.65 7.93
C SER A 304 -8.58 -7.54 7.58
N ARG A 305 -7.37 -7.00 7.62
CA ARG A 305 -6.13 -7.72 7.31
C ARG A 305 -5.42 -8.16 8.60
N PRO A 306 -4.79 -9.35 8.67
CA PRO A 306 -3.99 -9.74 9.82
C PRO A 306 -2.81 -8.79 10.02
N ILE A 307 -2.48 -8.49 11.28
CA ILE A 307 -1.26 -7.77 11.66
C ILE A 307 -0.26 -8.82 12.15
N SER A 308 0.85 -8.99 11.43
CA SER A 308 1.94 -9.87 11.90
C SER A 308 2.79 -9.14 12.94
N LEU A 309 2.38 -9.20 14.20
CA LEU A 309 3.10 -8.50 15.29
C LEU A 309 4.50 -9.07 15.51
N MET A 310 4.74 -10.34 15.15
CA MET A 310 6.07 -10.96 15.22
C MET A 310 7.01 -10.44 14.13
N ASP A 311 6.52 -10.20 12.91
CA ASP A 311 7.34 -9.60 11.85
C ASP A 311 7.71 -8.16 12.22
N VAL A 312 6.78 -7.42 12.83
CA VAL A 312 7.07 -6.11 13.42
C VAL A 312 8.15 -6.24 14.50
N ALA A 313 7.97 -7.14 15.47
CA ALA A 313 8.87 -7.27 16.60
C ALA A 313 10.28 -7.74 16.19
N THR A 314 10.41 -8.49 15.10
CA THR A 314 11.71 -8.94 14.58
C THR A 314 12.43 -7.83 13.80
N THR A 315 11.71 -7.04 13.00
CA THR A 315 12.27 -5.98 12.14
C THR A 315 12.49 -4.65 12.87
N THR A 316 11.79 -4.41 13.98
CA THR A 316 11.90 -3.17 14.76
C THR A 316 12.33 -3.42 16.21
N GLU A 317 12.93 -2.43 16.84
CA GLU A 317 13.14 -2.46 18.28
C GLU A 317 11.83 -2.11 18.98
N MET A 318 11.19 -3.11 19.59
CA MET A 318 9.96 -2.92 20.35
C MET A 318 10.26 -2.13 21.62
N THR A 319 9.75 -0.90 21.67
CA THR A 319 9.78 -0.07 22.88
C THR A 319 8.70 -0.52 23.85
N GLU A 320 8.83 -0.12 25.10
CA GLU A 320 7.81 -0.36 26.12
C GLU A 320 6.45 0.26 25.73
N TYR A 321 6.47 1.44 25.09
CA TYR A 321 5.27 2.08 24.56
C TYR A 321 4.57 1.22 23.51
N HIS A 322 5.32 0.57 22.61
CA HIS A 322 4.74 -0.32 21.60
C HIS A 322 4.04 -1.52 22.26
N LEU A 323 4.65 -2.11 23.30
CA LEU A 323 4.05 -3.20 24.06
C LEU A 323 2.78 -2.76 24.79
N ALA A 324 2.81 -1.61 25.46
CA ALA A 324 1.66 -1.05 26.16
C ALA A 324 0.47 -0.81 25.21
N ALA A 325 0.74 -0.31 24.00
CA ALA A 325 -0.29 -0.06 23.00
C ALA A 325 -0.92 -1.33 22.41
N ILE A 326 -0.11 -2.31 22.01
CA ILE A 326 -0.60 -3.60 21.53
C ILE A 326 -1.46 -4.25 22.62
N THR A 327 -0.97 -4.23 23.86
CA THR A 327 -1.69 -4.73 25.04
C THR A 327 -3.03 -4.01 25.22
N SER A 328 -3.06 -2.68 25.05
CA SER A 328 -4.28 -1.87 25.15
C SER A 328 -5.34 -2.29 24.13
N PHE A 329 -4.96 -2.57 22.88
CA PHE A 329 -5.89 -3.05 21.85
C PHE A 329 -6.45 -4.45 22.16
N PHE A 330 -5.62 -5.36 22.66
CA PHE A 330 -6.08 -6.67 23.13
C PHE A 330 -7.07 -6.54 24.29
N LEU A 331 -6.75 -5.72 25.31
CA LEU A 331 -7.63 -5.52 26.47
C LEU A 331 -8.97 -4.92 26.06
N LEU A 332 -8.99 -3.92 25.16
CA LEU A 332 -10.22 -3.33 24.64
C LEU A 332 -11.09 -4.35 23.88
N GLY A 333 -10.47 -5.25 23.11
CA GLY A 333 -11.18 -6.34 22.43
C GLY A 333 -11.70 -7.39 23.41
N LEU A 334 -10.89 -7.80 24.38
CA LEU A 334 -11.28 -8.78 25.40
C LEU A 334 -12.36 -8.26 26.34
N ASP A 335 -12.32 -6.99 26.75
CA ASP A 335 -13.35 -6.36 27.59
C ASP A 335 -14.73 -6.42 26.93
N SER A 336 -14.77 -6.19 25.62
CA SER A 336 -15.97 -6.31 24.79
C SER A 336 -16.53 -7.75 24.76
N LEU A 337 -15.65 -8.75 24.71
CA LEU A 337 -16.05 -10.16 24.73
C LEU A 337 -16.47 -10.62 26.14
N HIS A 338 -15.63 -10.37 27.14
CA HIS A 338 -15.81 -10.80 28.53
C HIS A 338 -17.01 -10.15 29.22
N SER A 339 -17.34 -8.89 28.89
CA SER A 339 -18.57 -8.23 29.35
C SER A 339 -19.85 -8.95 28.92
N ASN A 340 -19.74 -9.87 27.96
CA ASN A 340 -20.84 -10.70 27.47
C ASN A 340 -20.61 -12.18 27.75
N SER A 341 -19.74 -12.51 28.71
CA SER A 341 -19.34 -13.87 29.06
C SER A 341 -18.80 -14.65 27.85
N ILE A 342 -18.15 -14.01 26.87
CA ILE A 342 -17.55 -14.70 25.73
C ILE A 342 -16.06 -14.88 26.00
N ARG A 343 -15.59 -16.13 26.03
CA ARG A 343 -14.15 -16.44 26.02
C ARG A 343 -13.66 -16.41 24.58
N HIS A 344 -12.51 -15.80 24.32
CA HIS A 344 -11.89 -15.76 22.98
C HIS A 344 -11.23 -17.10 22.62
N GLY A 345 -10.37 -17.62 23.49
CA GLY A 345 -9.86 -18.99 23.44
C GLY A 345 -8.75 -19.31 22.44
N SER A 346 -8.34 -18.35 21.60
CA SER A 346 -7.14 -18.51 20.74
C SER A 346 -6.24 -17.26 20.69
N ILE A 347 -6.09 -16.52 21.79
CA ILE A 347 -5.26 -15.29 21.81
C ILE A 347 -3.80 -15.63 21.47
N ASN A 348 -3.28 -14.96 20.43
CA ASN A 348 -1.90 -15.09 19.96
C ASN A 348 -1.45 -13.79 19.26
N ALA A 349 -0.18 -13.71 18.85
CA ALA A 349 0.40 -12.51 18.22
C ALA A 349 -0.21 -12.11 16.86
N ASN A 350 -1.05 -12.96 16.25
CA ASN A 350 -1.73 -12.70 14.98
C ASN A 350 -3.23 -12.42 15.14
N ALA A 351 -3.74 -12.38 16.39
CA ALA A 351 -5.16 -12.22 16.66
C ALA A 351 -5.67 -10.77 16.47
N LEU A 352 -4.79 -9.77 16.34
CA LEU A 352 -5.18 -8.40 15.98
C LEU A 352 -5.23 -8.21 14.45
N ARG A 353 -6.27 -7.53 13.96
CA ARG A 353 -6.49 -7.21 12.55
C ARG A 353 -6.66 -5.71 12.33
N LEU A 354 -6.23 -5.25 11.15
CA LEU A 354 -6.39 -3.89 10.67
C LEU A 354 -7.54 -3.79 9.67
N THR A 355 -8.57 -3.02 10.00
CA THR A 355 -9.70 -2.75 9.10
C THR A 355 -9.33 -1.75 7.99
N HIS A 356 -10.09 -1.74 6.89
CA HIS A 356 -9.96 -0.72 5.82
C HIS A 356 -10.15 0.72 6.32
N ARG A 357 -10.74 0.91 7.51
CA ARG A 357 -10.96 2.20 8.17
C ARG A 357 -9.78 2.63 9.04
N GLY A 358 -8.68 1.87 9.04
CA GLY A 358 -7.51 2.11 9.86
C GLY A 358 -7.71 1.82 11.35
N LEU A 359 -8.72 1.02 11.71
CA LEU A 359 -8.95 0.58 13.09
C LEU A 359 -8.31 -0.78 13.35
N ILE A 360 -7.64 -0.92 14.48
CA ILE A 360 -7.14 -2.20 14.99
C ILE A 360 -8.23 -2.84 15.83
N LYS A 361 -8.57 -4.10 15.51
CA LYS A 361 -9.62 -4.87 16.16
C LYS A 361 -9.15 -6.30 16.45
N LEU A 362 -9.68 -6.90 17.50
CA LEU A 362 -9.46 -8.31 17.82
C LEU A 362 -10.30 -9.20 16.89
N ASP A 363 -9.66 -10.10 16.16
CA ASP A 363 -10.33 -11.17 15.40
C ASP A 363 -10.99 -12.15 16.38
N VAL A 364 -12.08 -12.76 15.96
CA VAL A 364 -12.83 -13.71 16.80
C VAL A 364 -12.69 -15.08 16.15
N PRO A 365 -11.97 -16.01 16.81
CA PRO A 365 -11.71 -17.32 16.23
C PRO A 365 -12.97 -18.17 16.26
N TYR A 366 -12.97 -19.16 15.38
CA TYR A 366 -14.06 -20.13 15.27
C TYR A 366 -13.93 -21.27 16.29
N SER A 367 -12.71 -21.76 16.53
CA SER A 367 -12.41 -22.79 17.51
C SER A 367 -12.01 -22.15 18.85
N GLY A 368 -12.50 -22.72 19.94
CA GLY A 368 -12.18 -22.24 21.30
C GLY A 368 -12.94 -21.00 21.77
N CYS A 369 -13.68 -20.30 20.90
CA CYS A 369 -14.53 -19.17 21.29
C CYS A 369 -15.94 -19.64 21.67
N TYR A 370 -16.39 -19.36 22.89
CA TYR A 370 -17.72 -19.79 23.35
C TYR A 370 -18.29 -18.87 24.42
N VAL A 371 -19.62 -18.89 24.54
CA VAL A 371 -20.34 -18.26 25.66
C VAL A 371 -20.11 -19.12 26.90
N TYR A 372 -19.52 -18.52 27.92
CA TYR A 372 -19.18 -19.12 29.19
C TYR A 372 -20.43 -19.18 30.07
N ASP A 373 -21.13 -20.31 30.05
CA ASP A 373 -22.30 -20.56 30.91
C ASP A 373 -22.03 -21.60 32.03
N SER A 374 -20.97 -22.41 31.93
CA SER A 374 -20.44 -23.31 32.99
C SER A 374 -19.17 -24.04 32.50
N GLU A 375 -18.48 -24.75 33.38
CA GLU A 375 -17.24 -25.54 33.12
C GLU A 375 -17.38 -26.45 31.88
N ILE A 376 -16.68 -26.13 30.80
CA ILE A 376 -16.69 -26.93 29.56
C ILE A 376 -15.41 -27.77 29.50
N PRO A 377 -15.50 -29.11 29.47
CA PRO A 377 -14.36 -29.97 29.14
C PRO A 377 -13.84 -29.64 27.74
N LEU A 378 -12.55 -29.31 27.62
CA LEU A 378 -11.92 -29.02 26.33
C LEU A 378 -11.72 -30.32 25.52
N ASP A 379 -12.05 -30.27 24.23
CA ASP A 379 -11.82 -31.38 23.29
C ASP A 379 -10.31 -31.62 23.09
N ALA A 380 -9.88 -32.88 23.04
CA ALA A 380 -8.47 -33.28 23.20
C ALA A 380 -7.52 -32.74 22.09
N GLY A 381 -8.05 -32.30 20.95
CA GLY A 381 -7.29 -31.78 19.81
C GLY A 381 -6.93 -30.29 19.86
N ALA A 382 -7.41 -29.53 20.85
CA ALA A 382 -7.28 -28.06 20.88
C ALA A 382 -5.99 -27.51 21.54
N ILE A 383 -5.04 -28.37 21.93
CA ILE A 383 -3.98 -28.01 22.89
C ILE A 383 -2.59 -28.10 22.23
N GLU A 384 -2.38 -27.34 21.15
CA GLU A 384 -1.05 -27.18 20.51
C GLU A 384 -0.56 -25.72 20.48
N SER A 385 -1.33 -24.76 21.04
CA SER A 385 -0.91 -23.36 21.08
C SER A 385 0.15 -23.13 22.18
N PRO A 386 1.25 -22.41 21.89
CA PRO A 386 2.26 -22.08 22.89
C PRO A 386 1.82 -20.95 23.84
N THR A 387 0.64 -20.36 23.63
CA THR A 387 0.02 -19.37 24.55
C THR A 387 -1.01 -20.00 25.51
N VAL A 388 -1.12 -21.33 25.53
CA VAL A 388 -2.07 -22.06 26.37
C VAL A 388 -1.79 -21.87 27.87
N SER A 389 -2.84 -21.80 28.67
CA SER A 389 -2.83 -21.61 30.11
C SER A 389 -2.67 -22.93 30.89
N PRO A 390 -2.23 -22.87 32.17
CA PRO A 390 -2.07 -24.06 33.00
C PRO A 390 -3.36 -24.84 33.22
N GLU A 391 -4.50 -24.16 33.35
CA GLU A 391 -5.81 -24.79 33.49
C GLU A 391 -6.27 -25.48 32.19
N GLU A 392 -5.98 -24.91 31.02
CA GLU A 392 -6.31 -25.51 29.73
C GLU A 392 -5.53 -26.81 29.50
N CYS A 393 -4.31 -26.88 30.02
CA CYS A 393 -3.51 -28.12 30.05
C CYS A 393 -4.16 -29.22 30.91
N ARG A 394 -5.06 -28.87 31.83
CA ARG A 394 -5.88 -29.79 32.64
C ARG A 394 -7.29 -29.99 32.05
N GLN A 395 -7.48 -29.61 30.79
CA GLN A 395 -8.75 -29.69 30.05
C GLN A 395 -9.87 -28.80 30.61
N TRP A 396 -9.48 -27.71 31.27
CA TRP A 396 -10.39 -26.70 31.82
C TRP A 396 -10.10 -25.33 31.22
N ALA A 397 -11.12 -24.51 30.96
CA ALA A 397 -10.91 -23.12 30.54
C ALA A 397 -11.81 -22.12 31.29
N SER A 398 -11.36 -20.86 31.33
CA SER A 398 -12.02 -19.73 31.99
C SER A 398 -11.81 -18.45 31.18
N LEU A 399 -12.54 -17.37 31.50
CA LEU A 399 -12.28 -16.06 30.88
C LEU A 399 -10.84 -15.60 31.18
N GLU A 400 -10.35 -15.91 32.37
CA GLU A 400 -8.99 -15.63 32.82
C GLU A 400 -7.94 -16.37 31.99
N SER A 401 -8.28 -17.45 31.30
CA SER A 401 -7.38 -18.13 30.39
C SER A 401 -6.94 -17.21 29.23
N ASP A 402 -7.81 -16.33 28.73
CA ASP A 402 -7.45 -15.32 27.73
C ASP A 402 -6.41 -14.31 28.27
N VAL A 403 -6.47 -14.00 29.58
CA VAL A 403 -5.53 -13.10 30.25
C VAL A 403 -4.13 -13.72 30.31
N TRP A 404 -4.04 -15.04 30.56
CA TRP A 404 -2.76 -15.74 30.49
C TRP A 404 -2.17 -15.67 29.08
N SER A 405 -2.98 -15.99 28.06
CA SER A 405 -2.54 -15.94 26.67
C SER A 405 -2.10 -14.53 26.25
N LEU A 406 -2.76 -13.47 26.72
CA LEU A 406 -2.30 -12.09 26.54
C LEU A 406 -0.93 -11.85 27.17
N GLY A 407 -0.72 -12.29 28.42
CA GLY A 407 0.58 -12.19 29.09
C GLY A 407 1.69 -12.91 28.32
N MET A 408 1.39 -14.06 27.73
CA MET A 408 2.32 -14.81 26.88
C MET A 408 2.65 -14.07 25.58
N VAL A 409 1.67 -13.44 24.93
CA VAL A 409 1.90 -12.61 23.73
C VAL A 409 2.81 -11.42 24.04
N VAL A 410 2.57 -10.70 25.14
CA VAL A 410 3.43 -9.57 25.56
C VAL A 410 4.86 -10.05 25.82
N LEU A 411 5.02 -11.19 26.50
CA LEU A 411 6.32 -11.78 26.79
C LEU A 411 7.03 -12.24 25.51
N GLU A 412 6.31 -12.85 24.58
CA GLU A 412 6.83 -13.30 23.28
C GLU A 412 7.33 -12.12 22.43
N LEU A 413 6.56 -11.04 22.34
CA LEU A 413 6.93 -9.81 21.62
C LEU A 413 8.14 -9.13 22.25
N ALA A 414 8.19 -9.05 23.58
CA ALA A 414 9.29 -8.43 24.32
C ALA A 414 10.60 -9.21 24.20
N LEU A 415 10.53 -10.54 24.17
CA LEU A 415 11.69 -11.44 24.07
C LEU A 415 12.04 -11.82 22.63
N LYS A 416 11.20 -11.47 21.66
CA LYS A 416 11.30 -11.87 20.24
C LYS A 416 11.37 -13.39 20.03
N ARG A 417 10.87 -14.16 20.99
CA ARG A 417 10.84 -15.63 20.97
C ARG A 417 9.77 -16.12 21.91
N ASN A 418 9.19 -17.26 21.58
CA ASN A 418 8.27 -17.93 22.49
C ASN A 418 9.04 -18.55 23.68
N PRO A 419 8.68 -18.24 24.94
CA PRO A 419 9.34 -18.79 26.13
C PRO A 419 9.29 -20.32 26.24
N PHE A 420 8.32 -20.96 25.58
CA PHE A 420 8.12 -22.40 25.58
C PHE A 420 8.49 -23.07 24.25
N ALA A 421 9.04 -22.35 23.26
CA ALA A 421 9.59 -23.01 22.08
C ALA A 421 10.91 -23.73 22.44
N PRO A 422 11.13 -24.99 21.98
CA PRO A 422 10.37 -25.71 20.94
C PRO A 422 9.40 -26.78 21.48
N PHE A 423 9.01 -26.75 22.76
CA PHE A 423 8.19 -27.82 23.38
C PHE A 423 6.84 -28.00 22.67
N LYS A 424 6.40 -29.25 22.51
CA LYS A 424 5.10 -29.62 21.91
C LYS A 424 4.40 -30.70 22.74
N GLY A 425 3.09 -30.84 22.56
CA GLY A 425 2.29 -31.92 23.18
C GLY A 425 2.46 -31.97 24.70
N ASP A 426 2.72 -33.17 25.24
CA ASP A 426 2.84 -33.40 26.68
C ASP A 426 4.07 -32.71 27.32
N GLU A 427 5.14 -32.48 26.55
CA GLU A 427 6.31 -31.73 27.03
C GLU A 427 5.98 -30.26 27.26
N LEU A 428 5.16 -29.66 26.38
CA LEU A 428 4.68 -28.30 26.53
C LEU A 428 3.77 -28.19 27.76
N ARG A 429 2.84 -29.13 27.94
CA ARG A 429 1.94 -29.17 29.11
C ARG A 429 2.71 -29.29 30.42
N SER A 430 3.67 -30.23 30.46
CA SER A 430 4.54 -30.44 31.63
C SER A 430 5.37 -29.19 31.92
N SER A 431 5.90 -28.54 30.88
CA SER A 431 6.68 -27.31 31.01
C SER A 431 5.85 -26.15 31.55
N ILE A 432 4.64 -25.93 31.06
CA ILE A 432 3.76 -24.86 31.55
C ILE A 432 3.37 -25.08 33.02
N GLN A 433 3.13 -26.33 33.41
CA GLN A 433 2.78 -26.68 34.78
C GLN A 433 3.97 -26.56 35.75
N CYS A 434 5.17 -26.92 35.31
CA CYS A 434 6.36 -27.00 36.16
C CYS A 434 7.24 -25.75 36.13
N LEU A 435 7.34 -25.02 35.02
CA LEU A 435 8.24 -23.85 34.92
C LEU A 435 7.77 -22.68 35.78
N ARG A 436 8.75 -21.96 36.33
CA ARG A 436 8.59 -20.62 36.85
C ARG A 436 9.07 -19.66 35.76
N LEU A 437 8.12 -19.01 35.07
CA LEU A 437 8.47 -17.98 34.08
C LEU A 437 9.19 -16.83 34.78
N SER A 438 10.32 -16.41 34.21
CA SER A 438 11.14 -15.30 34.75
C SER A 438 10.51 -13.92 34.55
N GLY A 439 9.34 -13.83 33.90
CA GLY A 439 8.69 -12.57 33.55
C GLY A 439 9.52 -11.70 32.62
N LEU A 440 9.18 -10.41 32.54
CA LEU A 440 9.98 -9.41 31.82
C LEU A 440 11.25 -9.05 32.63
N PRO A 441 12.41 -8.87 31.97
CA PRO A 441 13.63 -8.47 32.66
C PRO A 441 13.52 -7.03 33.17
N GLN A 442 13.56 -6.85 34.50
CA GLN A 442 13.55 -5.53 35.17
C GLN A 442 14.68 -4.60 34.73
N THR A 443 15.75 -5.14 34.13
CA THR A 443 16.85 -4.34 33.58
C THR A 443 16.50 -3.61 32.29
N LYS A 444 15.42 -4.00 31.60
CA LYS A 444 15.04 -3.46 30.29
C LYS A 444 13.66 -2.80 30.28
N PHE A 445 12.76 -3.19 31.20
CA PHE A 445 11.37 -2.73 31.25
C PHE A 445 11.04 -2.11 32.61
N SER A 446 10.12 -1.15 32.62
CA SER A 446 9.67 -0.49 33.83
C SER A 446 9.09 -1.46 34.88
N PRO A 447 9.11 -1.08 36.17
CA PRO A 447 8.41 -1.83 37.22
C PRO A 447 6.92 -2.06 36.89
N GLU A 448 6.27 -1.10 36.25
CA GLU A 448 4.87 -1.17 35.84
C GLU A 448 4.64 -2.23 34.76
N ALA A 449 5.49 -2.29 33.73
CA ALA A 449 5.39 -3.31 32.69
C ALA A 449 5.63 -4.72 33.26
N VAL A 450 6.62 -4.85 34.15
CA VAL A 450 6.95 -6.11 34.82
C VAL A 450 5.80 -6.56 35.74
N ASP A 451 5.22 -5.65 36.53
CA ASP A 451 4.08 -5.96 37.40
C ASP A 451 2.86 -6.37 36.58
N PHE A 452 2.55 -5.67 35.48
CA PHE A 452 1.44 -6.01 34.59
C PHE A 452 1.53 -7.46 34.09
N VAL A 453 2.68 -7.84 33.52
CA VAL A 453 2.89 -9.22 33.03
C VAL A 453 2.82 -10.24 34.17
N SER A 454 3.27 -9.87 35.38
CA SER A 454 3.15 -10.73 36.55
C SER A 454 1.70 -10.99 36.99
N LYS A 455 0.79 -10.01 36.81
CA LYS A 455 -0.65 -10.19 37.07
C LYS A 455 -1.32 -11.09 36.03
N CYS A 456 -0.84 -11.07 34.79
CA CYS A 456 -1.33 -11.94 33.72
C CYS A 456 -0.87 -13.39 33.89
N LEU A 457 0.40 -13.60 34.26
CA LEU A 457 1.04 -14.93 34.31
C LEU A 457 0.94 -15.60 35.69
N VAL A 458 -0.23 -15.47 36.34
CA VAL A 458 -0.56 -16.19 37.58
C VAL A 458 -1.10 -17.58 37.25
N LYS A 459 -0.50 -18.65 37.81
CA LYS A 459 -0.90 -20.04 37.51
C LYS A 459 -2.32 -20.40 37.96
N ASP A 460 -2.77 -19.78 39.05
CA ASP A 460 -4.12 -19.95 39.60
C ASP A 460 -5.05 -18.95 38.92
N ALA A 461 -5.95 -19.44 38.06
CA ALA A 461 -6.88 -18.61 37.29
C ALA A 461 -7.71 -17.68 38.20
N ASN A 462 -8.15 -18.16 39.37
CA ASN A 462 -8.97 -17.38 40.32
C ASN A 462 -8.21 -16.21 40.97
N LYS A 463 -6.88 -16.23 40.91
CA LYS A 463 -6.01 -15.16 41.44
C LYS A 463 -5.48 -14.24 40.33
N ARG A 464 -5.72 -14.60 39.07
CA ARG A 464 -5.34 -13.79 37.92
C ARG A 464 -6.27 -12.58 37.86
N TRP A 465 -5.73 -11.42 37.49
CA TRP A 465 -6.56 -10.21 37.39
C TRP A 465 -7.51 -10.32 36.20
N PRO A 466 -8.80 -9.97 36.36
CA PRO A 466 -9.72 -9.90 35.24
C PRO A 466 -9.36 -8.70 34.34
N VAL A 467 -9.83 -8.75 33.08
CA VAL A 467 -9.56 -7.70 32.08
C VAL A 467 -9.97 -6.31 32.58
N SER A 468 -11.10 -6.20 33.26
CA SER A 468 -11.62 -4.95 33.82
C SER A 468 -10.68 -4.28 34.84
N GLU A 469 -9.91 -5.07 35.59
CA GLU A 469 -8.89 -4.55 36.51
C GLU A 469 -7.57 -4.26 35.79
N LEU A 470 -7.17 -5.10 34.83
CA LEU A 470 -5.97 -4.87 34.01
C LEU A 470 -6.05 -3.58 33.19
N MET A 471 -7.23 -3.20 32.69
CA MET A 471 -7.42 -1.94 31.96
C MET A 471 -7.16 -0.69 32.81
N LYS A 472 -7.24 -0.80 34.14
CA LYS A 472 -6.95 0.29 35.07
C LYS A 472 -5.47 0.35 35.46
N HIS A 473 -4.68 -0.63 35.03
CA HIS A 473 -3.28 -0.74 35.41
C HIS A 473 -2.44 0.41 34.80
N PRO A 474 -1.52 1.04 35.56
CA PRO A 474 -0.72 2.19 35.09
C PRO A 474 0.00 1.95 33.75
N PHE A 475 0.42 0.72 33.48
CA PHE A 475 1.07 0.32 32.22
C PHE A 475 0.23 0.64 30.95
N VAL A 476 -1.10 0.61 31.03
CA VAL A 476 -1.99 0.75 29.85
C VAL A 476 -3.08 1.81 30.01
N LYS A 477 -3.39 2.24 31.24
CA LYS A 477 -4.56 3.06 31.57
C LYS A 477 -4.64 4.34 30.72
N ASP A 478 -3.59 5.15 30.72
CA ASP A 478 -3.59 6.45 30.02
C ASP A 478 -3.73 6.28 28.50
N LEU A 479 -3.16 5.19 27.98
CA LEU A 479 -3.22 4.86 26.57
C LEU A 479 -4.59 4.36 26.15
N ILE A 480 -5.24 3.53 26.98
CA ILE A 480 -6.64 3.12 26.80
C ILE A 480 -7.56 4.35 26.81
N GLU A 481 -7.36 5.29 27.74
CA GLU A 481 -8.13 6.54 27.75
C GLU A 481 -7.90 7.38 26.49
N SER A 482 -6.66 7.45 26.01
CA SER A 482 -6.32 8.12 24.75
C SER A 482 -7.00 7.46 23.55
N ILE A 483 -6.91 6.12 23.43
CA ILE A 483 -7.54 5.32 22.36
C ILE A 483 -9.06 5.50 22.36
N ARG A 484 -9.70 5.63 23.53
CA ARG A 484 -11.14 5.88 23.63
C ARG A 484 -11.54 7.31 23.19
N LYS A 485 -10.67 8.31 23.44
CA LYS A 485 -10.91 9.73 23.10
C LYS A 485 -10.64 10.03 21.62
N GLU A 486 -9.59 9.46 21.03
CA GLU A 486 -9.20 9.72 19.65
C GLU A 486 -9.98 8.85 18.65
N LYS A 487 -10.89 9.46 17.88
CA LYS A 487 -11.77 8.75 16.92
C LYS A 487 -11.09 8.23 15.63
N ARG A 488 -9.75 8.22 15.46
CA ARG A 488 -9.00 7.46 14.40
C ARG A 488 -7.49 7.75 14.31
N LEU A 489 -6.78 6.77 13.72
CA LEU A 489 -5.55 6.81 12.89
C LEU A 489 -4.19 7.24 13.46
N VAL A 490 -4.10 7.99 14.56
CA VAL A 490 -2.79 8.50 15.04
C VAL A 490 -1.85 7.38 15.52
N LEU A 491 -2.43 6.30 16.05
CA LEU A 491 -1.65 5.23 16.70
C LEU A 491 -0.85 4.34 15.75
N LEU A 492 -1.28 4.07 14.51
CA LEU A 492 -0.53 3.17 13.59
C LEU A 492 0.81 3.76 13.12
N TYR A 493 0.83 5.08 12.86
CA TYR A 493 2.04 5.80 12.44
C TYR A 493 3.08 5.84 13.56
N GLU A 494 2.62 6.07 14.80
CA GLU A 494 3.49 6.13 15.97
C GLU A 494 3.93 4.75 16.48
N LEU A 495 3.08 3.72 16.35
CA LEU A 495 3.34 2.38 16.89
C LEU A 495 4.31 1.53 16.08
N PHE A 496 4.25 1.65 14.76
CA PHE A 496 4.92 0.69 13.89
C PHE A 496 6.02 1.32 13.02
N ARG A 497 6.14 2.66 13.03
CA ARG A 497 7.06 3.41 12.15
C ARG A 497 7.05 2.91 10.69
N LEU A 498 5.90 2.40 10.22
CA LEU A 498 5.78 1.88 8.86
C LEU A 498 6.07 3.01 7.88
N ASP A 499 6.94 2.75 6.90
CA ASP A 499 7.25 3.74 5.88
C ASP A 499 5.97 4.06 5.09
N LYS A 500 5.86 5.30 4.61
CA LYS A 500 4.79 5.77 3.74
C LYS A 500 4.62 4.88 2.50
N ASN A 501 5.71 4.24 2.05
CA ASN A 501 5.68 3.25 0.98
C ASN A 501 5.00 1.94 1.40
N GLU A 502 5.20 1.47 2.64
CA GLU A 502 4.54 0.27 3.15
C GLU A 502 3.03 0.51 3.29
N MET A 503 2.58 1.67 3.76
CA MET A 503 1.14 1.97 3.84
C MET A 503 0.43 1.96 2.46
N ILE A 504 1.15 2.35 1.40
CA ILE A 504 0.70 2.32 0.00
C ILE A 504 0.68 0.87 -0.51
N THR A 505 1.74 0.10 -0.28
CA THR A 505 1.83 -1.32 -0.66
C THR A 505 0.74 -2.15 0.04
N HIS A 506 0.34 -1.78 1.25
CA HIS A 506 -0.65 -2.49 2.06
C HIS A 506 -2.09 -1.94 1.95
N GLY A 507 -2.40 -1.05 0.99
CA GLY A 507 -3.77 -0.68 0.61
C GLY A 507 -4.62 -0.01 1.71
N ILE A 508 -3.98 0.71 2.64
CA ILE A 508 -4.62 1.34 3.80
C ILE A 508 -5.31 2.67 3.44
N MET A 509 -4.97 3.27 2.29
CA MET A 509 -5.53 4.53 1.81
C MET A 509 -5.93 4.42 0.32
N SER A 510 -7.05 5.01 -0.07
CA SER A 510 -7.44 5.14 -1.48
C SER A 510 -6.49 6.13 -2.16
N THR A 511 -5.63 5.64 -3.05
CA THR A 511 -4.58 6.43 -3.70
C THR A 511 -4.76 6.44 -5.21
N ALA A 512 -4.66 7.60 -5.83
CA ALA A 512 -4.52 7.74 -7.29
C ALA A 512 -3.10 8.15 -7.65
N ARG A 513 -2.48 7.42 -8.58
CA ARG A 513 -1.20 7.78 -9.22
C ARG A 513 -1.49 8.25 -10.63
N ILE A 514 -1.01 9.45 -10.95
CA ILE A 514 -1.31 10.10 -12.23
C ILE A 514 -0.03 10.19 -13.04
N SER A 515 0.04 9.43 -14.12
CA SER A 515 1.11 9.47 -15.11
C SER A 515 0.64 10.04 -16.45
N SER A 516 -0.65 9.87 -16.79
CA SER A 516 -1.28 10.38 -18.01
C SER A 516 -2.56 11.18 -17.74
N VAL A 517 -3.12 11.79 -18.79
CA VAL A 517 -4.38 12.56 -18.71
C VAL A 517 -5.56 11.62 -18.42
N GLU A 518 -5.54 10.41 -18.97
CA GLU A 518 -6.54 9.38 -18.72
C GLU A 518 -6.54 8.96 -17.24
N ASP A 519 -5.37 8.86 -16.60
CA ASP A 519 -5.26 8.61 -15.16
C ASP A 519 -5.91 9.73 -14.34
N TYR A 520 -5.77 10.99 -14.78
CA TYR A 520 -6.39 12.13 -14.12
C TYR A 520 -7.91 12.14 -14.28
N GLN A 521 -8.42 11.74 -15.45
CA GLN A 521 -9.86 11.67 -15.73
C GLN A 521 -10.57 10.48 -15.06
N SER A 522 -9.82 9.45 -14.67
CA SER A 522 -10.34 8.22 -14.06
C SER A 522 -10.24 8.18 -12.53
N ILE A 523 -9.87 9.30 -11.89
CA ILE A 523 -9.72 9.35 -10.43
C ILE A 523 -11.09 9.14 -9.75
N PRO A 524 -11.21 8.19 -8.81
CA PRO A 524 -12.46 7.99 -8.09
C PRO A 524 -12.70 9.10 -7.04
N PRO A 525 -13.96 9.52 -6.80
CA PRO A 525 -14.31 10.53 -5.78
C PRO A 525 -13.93 10.14 -4.35
N THR A 526 -13.69 8.85 -4.09
CA THR A 526 -13.29 8.30 -2.79
C THR A 526 -11.80 8.44 -2.50
N VAL A 527 -11.01 9.02 -3.42
CA VAL A 527 -9.56 9.16 -3.27
C VAL A 527 -9.19 10.00 -2.04
N GLU A 528 -8.21 9.51 -1.26
CA GLU A 528 -7.65 10.22 -0.12
C GLU A 528 -6.26 10.81 -0.43
N ILE A 529 -5.53 10.22 -1.38
CA ILE A 529 -4.21 10.69 -1.78
C ILE A 529 -4.09 10.74 -3.31
N ILE A 530 -3.72 11.91 -3.84
CA ILE A 530 -3.35 12.07 -5.23
C ILE A 530 -1.85 12.30 -5.33
N THR A 531 -1.16 11.46 -6.10
CA THR A 531 0.25 11.65 -6.46
C THR A 531 0.39 11.75 -7.97
N VAL A 532 0.82 12.89 -8.46
CA VAL A 532 1.16 13.10 -9.87
C VAL A 532 2.64 12.80 -10.06
N GLU A 533 2.94 11.90 -10.99
CA GLU A 533 4.29 11.45 -11.27
C GLU A 533 5.12 12.51 -12.04
N ASN A 534 6.41 12.27 -12.17
CA ASN A 534 7.29 13.19 -12.89
C ASN A 534 6.93 13.22 -14.38
N ASN A 535 6.95 14.40 -15.00
CA ASN A 535 6.64 14.59 -16.43
C ASN A 535 5.20 14.22 -16.85
N ALA A 536 4.25 14.18 -15.91
CA ALA A 536 2.88 13.78 -16.17
C ALA A 536 1.96 14.95 -16.59
N CYS A 537 0.93 14.64 -17.38
CA CYS A 537 -0.17 15.54 -17.74
C CYS A 537 0.27 16.90 -18.32
N ASN A 538 1.33 16.91 -19.14
CA ASN A 538 1.89 18.15 -19.67
C ASN A 538 1.07 18.76 -20.82
N ASP A 539 0.27 17.95 -21.50
CA ASP A 539 -0.65 18.34 -22.55
C ASP A 539 -2.04 17.77 -22.22
N GLY A 540 -3.12 18.33 -22.79
CA GLY A 540 -4.48 17.80 -22.64
C GLY A 540 -5.26 18.19 -21.37
N VAL A 541 -4.64 18.90 -20.42
CA VAL A 541 -5.31 19.46 -19.23
C VAL A 541 -5.12 20.97 -19.18
N ASP A 542 -6.22 21.72 -19.29
CA ASP A 542 -6.21 23.19 -19.19
C ASP A 542 -6.55 23.68 -17.77
N THR A 543 -7.33 22.92 -17.00
CA THR A 543 -7.84 23.31 -15.68
C THR A 543 -7.80 22.12 -14.72
N ILE A 544 -7.34 22.38 -13.49
CA ILE A 544 -7.43 21.45 -12.36
C ILE A 544 -8.44 22.01 -11.36
N GLN A 545 -9.47 21.22 -11.11
CA GLN A 545 -10.48 21.45 -10.07
C GLN A 545 -10.50 20.22 -9.19
N LEU A 546 -10.28 20.40 -7.88
CA LEU A 546 -10.21 19.29 -6.92
C LEU A 546 -11.45 19.17 -6.04
N GLU A 547 -12.47 20.00 -6.27
CA GLU A 547 -13.74 19.98 -5.52
C GLU A 547 -14.45 18.62 -5.62
N ASP A 548 -14.21 17.87 -6.70
CA ASP A 548 -14.76 16.53 -6.95
C ASP A 548 -14.21 15.43 -6.02
N PHE A 549 -13.20 15.75 -5.20
CA PHE A 549 -12.50 14.79 -4.33
C PHE A 549 -12.65 15.14 -2.84
N PRO A 550 -13.86 15.06 -2.25
CA PRO A 550 -14.14 15.56 -0.89
C PRO A 550 -13.37 14.81 0.22
N ASN A 551 -12.83 13.63 -0.10
CA ASN A 551 -12.03 12.83 0.82
C ASN A 551 -10.53 13.10 0.74
N LEU A 552 -10.07 13.96 -0.17
CA LEU A 552 -8.67 14.21 -0.42
C LEU A 552 -7.98 14.79 0.83
N ARG A 553 -6.89 14.15 1.25
CA ARG A 553 -6.06 14.53 2.41
C ARG A 553 -4.69 15.02 2.01
N LEU A 554 -4.12 14.43 0.95
CA LEU A 554 -2.79 14.78 0.45
C LEU A 554 -2.79 14.91 -1.07
N LEU A 555 -2.34 16.07 -1.54
CA LEU A 555 -1.99 16.29 -2.94
C LEU A 555 -0.47 16.43 -3.08
N ARG A 556 0.13 15.58 -3.90
CA ARG A 556 1.55 15.72 -4.29
C ARG A 556 1.69 15.78 -5.80
N VAL A 557 2.33 16.82 -6.30
CA VAL A 557 2.70 16.97 -7.70
C VAL A 557 4.22 16.86 -7.82
N LYS A 558 4.72 15.80 -8.45
CA LYS A 558 6.16 15.63 -8.70
C LYS A 558 6.63 16.49 -9.88
N SER A 559 7.95 16.57 -10.06
CA SER A 559 8.59 17.59 -10.88
C SER A 559 8.22 17.48 -12.37
N ASN A 560 8.28 18.60 -13.10
CA ASN A 560 8.12 18.65 -14.55
C ASN A 560 6.71 18.32 -15.08
N SER A 561 5.67 18.51 -14.28
CA SER A 561 4.30 18.10 -14.60
C SER A 561 3.34 19.30 -14.79
N PHE A 562 2.25 19.09 -15.52
CA PHE A 562 1.19 20.08 -15.79
C PHE A 562 1.61 21.37 -16.53
N TYR A 563 2.46 21.29 -17.55
CA TYR A 563 2.94 22.49 -18.27
C TYR A 563 1.86 23.39 -18.89
N ARG A 564 0.77 22.83 -19.44
CA ARG A 564 -0.28 23.61 -20.12
C ARG A 564 -1.46 24.00 -19.24
N VAL A 565 -1.48 23.58 -17.97
CA VAL A 565 -2.56 23.92 -17.06
C VAL A 565 -2.53 25.42 -16.75
N LYS A 566 -3.66 26.09 -17.00
CA LYS A 566 -3.83 27.53 -16.83
C LYS A 566 -4.46 27.88 -15.48
N THR A 567 -5.37 27.03 -15.01
CA THR A 567 -6.15 27.25 -13.80
C THR A 567 -5.96 26.11 -12.82
N VAL A 568 -5.64 26.43 -11.57
CA VAL A 568 -5.59 25.47 -10.47
C VAL A 568 -6.47 25.98 -9.34
N SER A 569 -7.61 25.32 -9.13
CA SER A 569 -8.55 25.59 -8.04
C SER A 569 -8.54 24.45 -7.04
N ILE A 570 -8.12 24.75 -5.81
CA ILE A 570 -8.15 23.84 -4.67
C ILE A 570 -9.06 24.47 -3.62
N ALA A 571 -10.36 24.21 -3.76
CA ALA A 571 -11.39 24.83 -2.94
C ALA A 571 -12.27 23.76 -2.27
N ASN A 572 -12.92 24.12 -1.16
CA ASN A 572 -14.00 23.33 -0.55
C ASN A 572 -13.61 21.89 -0.15
N LEU A 573 -12.36 21.66 0.24
CA LEU A 573 -11.87 20.34 0.63
C LEU A 573 -11.78 20.19 2.16
N PRO A 574 -12.77 19.54 2.82
CA PRO A 574 -12.87 19.52 4.28
C PRO A 574 -11.78 18.67 4.94
N LYS A 575 -11.20 17.70 4.22
CA LYS A 575 -10.19 16.75 4.75
C LYS A 575 -8.77 17.02 4.30
N LEU A 576 -8.54 18.03 3.45
CA LEU A 576 -7.21 18.28 2.89
C LEU A 576 -6.25 18.78 3.97
N GLU A 577 -5.14 18.07 4.19
CA GLU A 577 -4.16 18.35 5.23
C GLU A 577 -2.85 18.90 4.67
N THR A 578 -2.43 18.44 3.49
CA THR A 578 -1.11 18.76 2.92
C THR A 578 -1.15 18.90 1.40
N VAL A 579 -0.53 19.97 0.89
CA VAL A 579 -0.26 20.17 -0.54
C VAL A 579 1.23 20.37 -0.78
N VAL A 580 1.80 19.54 -1.66
CA VAL A 580 3.21 19.62 -2.06
C VAL A 580 3.32 19.64 -3.58
N VAL A 581 3.91 20.70 -4.12
CA VAL A 581 4.27 20.81 -5.53
C VAL A 581 5.79 20.84 -5.60
N ASP A 582 6.39 19.88 -6.31
CA ASP A 582 7.84 19.82 -6.50
C ASP A 582 8.28 20.84 -7.58
N SER A 583 9.51 20.74 -8.09
CA SER A 583 10.11 21.76 -8.96
C SER A 583 9.58 21.71 -10.40
N ASN A 584 9.55 22.87 -11.06
CA ASN A 584 9.20 23.01 -12.48
C ASN A 584 7.81 22.46 -12.86
N CYS A 585 6.82 22.59 -11.97
CA CYS A 585 5.43 22.21 -12.25
C CYS A 585 4.62 23.43 -12.70
N PHE A 586 3.61 23.26 -13.55
CA PHE A 586 2.79 24.39 -14.01
C PHE A 586 3.62 25.50 -14.70
N ALA A 587 4.61 25.08 -15.48
CA ALA A 587 5.60 25.95 -16.11
C ALA A 587 5.83 25.55 -17.58
N PRO A 588 5.21 26.25 -18.57
CA PRO A 588 5.38 25.93 -19.98
C PRO A 588 6.86 25.93 -20.41
N ARG A 589 7.31 24.90 -21.15
CA ARG A 589 8.70 24.80 -21.64
C ARG A 589 9.10 25.92 -22.63
N SER A 590 8.15 26.68 -23.16
CA SER A 590 8.38 27.70 -24.20
C SER A 590 8.25 29.14 -23.69
N LEU A 591 9.03 29.53 -22.68
CA LEU A 591 9.24 30.96 -22.38
C LEU A 591 10.72 31.19 -22.02
N GLN A 592 11.60 30.99 -23.00
CA GLN A 592 12.88 31.70 -23.01
C GLN A 592 12.55 33.20 -23.17
N TYR A 593 13.14 34.03 -22.31
CA TYR A 593 13.13 35.49 -22.32
C TYR A 593 12.66 36.13 -23.64
N GLY A 594 11.49 36.78 -23.66
CA GLY A 594 11.12 37.56 -24.85
C GLY A 594 9.71 38.14 -24.92
N GLU A 595 8.66 37.36 -24.71
CA GLU A 595 7.31 37.77 -25.13
C GLU A 595 6.28 37.59 -24.01
N TYR A 596 6.06 38.66 -23.23
CA TYR A 596 5.04 38.74 -22.19
C TYR A 596 3.97 39.79 -22.53
N SER A 597 3.38 39.70 -23.72
CA SER A 597 2.25 40.54 -24.11
C SER A 597 1.15 39.65 -24.68
N ASN A 598 0.06 39.51 -23.92
CA ASN A 598 -1.20 38.83 -24.25
C ASN A 598 -1.31 37.32 -23.90
N LEU A 599 -0.80 36.90 -22.74
CA LEU A 599 -1.15 35.59 -22.18
C LEU A 599 -2.51 35.65 -21.44
N PRO A 600 -3.39 34.63 -21.55
CA PRO A 600 -4.59 34.51 -20.72
C PRO A 600 -4.20 34.44 -19.23
N LYS A 601 -5.08 34.93 -18.34
CA LYS A 601 -4.82 35.00 -16.89
C LYS A 601 -4.74 33.58 -16.30
N ASN A 602 -3.53 33.10 -16.06
CA ASN A 602 -3.30 31.85 -15.32
C ASN A 602 -3.37 32.15 -13.81
N PHE A 603 -4.10 31.35 -13.02
CA PHE A 603 -4.29 31.60 -11.59
C PHE A 603 -4.29 30.33 -10.74
N LEU A 604 -3.71 30.46 -9.54
CA LEU A 604 -3.76 29.49 -8.46
C LEU A 604 -4.66 30.06 -7.35
N ALA A 605 -5.71 29.32 -7.00
CA ALA A 605 -6.60 29.66 -5.90
C ALA A 605 -6.69 28.48 -4.91
N LEU A 606 -6.44 28.78 -3.64
CA LEU A 606 -6.56 27.84 -2.54
C LEU A 606 -7.47 28.45 -1.46
N CYS A 607 -8.68 27.93 -1.31
CA CYS A 607 -9.65 28.50 -0.38
C CYS A 607 -10.51 27.45 0.33
N HIS A 608 -11.08 27.81 1.48
CA HIS A 608 -12.07 26.98 2.20
C HIS A 608 -11.61 25.52 2.50
N CYS A 609 -10.33 25.34 2.87
CA CYS A 609 -9.77 24.05 3.28
C CYS A 609 -9.44 24.06 4.78
N PRO A 610 -10.39 23.69 5.67
CA PRO A 610 -10.29 23.95 7.11
C PRO A 610 -9.19 23.18 7.82
N LEU A 611 -8.76 22.03 7.29
CA LEU A 611 -7.75 21.16 7.91
C LEU A 611 -6.35 21.30 7.29
N LEU A 612 -6.17 22.13 6.28
CA LEU A 612 -4.90 22.25 5.58
C LEU A 612 -3.85 22.87 6.51
N ARG A 613 -2.72 22.18 6.71
CA ARG A 613 -1.65 22.62 7.61
C ARG A 613 -0.39 23.08 6.88
N ILE A 614 -0.07 22.45 5.76
CA ILE A 614 1.21 22.62 5.05
C ILE A 614 0.98 22.85 3.56
N LEU A 615 1.55 23.94 3.05
CA LEU A 615 1.69 24.20 1.62
C LEU A 615 3.17 24.38 1.26
N ILE A 616 3.65 23.56 0.31
CA ILE A 616 5.01 23.66 -0.22
C ILE A 616 4.96 23.75 -1.75
N ILE A 617 5.61 24.75 -2.31
CA ILE A 617 5.77 24.95 -3.75
C ILE A 617 7.27 24.98 -4.08
N GLY A 618 7.70 24.09 -4.98
CA GLY A 618 9.07 23.94 -5.45
C GLY A 618 9.49 25.05 -6.41
N GLU A 619 10.78 25.10 -6.72
CA GLU A 619 11.36 26.16 -7.55
C GLU A 619 10.86 26.12 -9.00
N LYS A 620 10.79 27.29 -9.67
CA LYS A 620 10.32 27.46 -11.06
C LYS A 620 8.87 27.04 -11.30
N SER A 621 8.17 26.54 -10.29
CA SER A 621 6.76 26.16 -10.43
C SER A 621 5.87 27.40 -10.53
N PHE A 622 4.79 27.30 -11.30
CA PHE A 622 3.85 28.40 -11.57
C PHE A 622 4.51 29.67 -12.15
N SER A 623 5.59 29.54 -12.91
CA SER A 623 6.37 30.68 -13.41
C SER A 623 5.57 31.60 -14.34
N SER A 624 4.58 31.08 -15.06
CA SER A 624 3.69 31.83 -15.96
C SER A 624 2.37 32.25 -15.33
N TYR A 625 2.17 32.01 -14.03
CA TYR A 625 0.92 32.34 -13.34
C TYR A 625 0.88 33.82 -12.96
N THR A 626 -0.28 34.43 -13.15
CA THR A 626 -0.50 35.87 -12.92
C THR A 626 -1.12 36.18 -11.56
N GLN A 627 -1.60 35.16 -10.85
CA GLN A 627 -2.21 35.32 -9.52
C GLN A 627 -1.99 34.08 -8.65
N CYS A 628 -1.72 34.31 -7.36
CA CYS A 628 -1.65 33.32 -6.29
C CYS A 628 -2.48 33.81 -5.11
N THR A 629 -3.61 33.16 -4.86
CA THR A 629 -4.55 33.54 -3.79
C THR A 629 -4.70 32.39 -2.80
N LEU A 630 -4.38 32.64 -1.52
CA LEU A 630 -4.66 31.76 -0.39
C LEU A 630 -5.60 32.49 0.57
N SER A 631 -6.84 32.03 0.71
CA SER A 631 -7.84 32.66 1.59
C SER A 631 -8.60 31.66 2.44
N ASP A 632 -8.97 32.04 3.66
CA ASP A 632 -9.90 31.28 4.51
C ASP A 632 -9.39 29.86 4.83
N LEU A 633 -8.13 29.77 5.29
CA LEU A 633 -7.45 28.52 5.64
C LEU A 633 -7.11 28.53 7.15
N PRO A 634 -8.07 28.20 8.04
CA PRO A 634 -7.95 28.41 9.48
C PRO A 634 -6.86 27.58 10.16
N SER A 635 -6.49 26.42 9.60
CA SER A 635 -5.47 25.53 10.17
C SER A 635 -4.10 25.65 9.52
N LEU A 636 -3.90 26.52 8.52
CA LEU A 636 -2.65 26.59 7.76
C LEU A 636 -1.53 27.12 8.65
N GLN A 637 -0.46 26.36 8.83
CA GLN A 637 0.63 26.69 9.76
C GLN A 637 1.90 27.11 9.04
N ARG A 638 2.19 26.51 7.88
CA ARG A 638 3.44 26.75 7.14
C ARG A 638 3.19 26.87 5.65
N VAL A 639 3.72 27.96 5.07
CA VAL A 639 3.78 28.18 3.62
C VAL A 639 5.23 28.36 3.20
N LYS A 640 5.68 27.55 2.26
CA LYS A 640 7.02 27.67 1.64
C LYS A 640 6.87 27.69 0.13
N ILE A 641 7.38 28.74 -0.51
CA ILE A 641 7.38 28.90 -1.97
C ILE A 641 8.84 29.06 -2.43
N GLY A 642 9.31 28.23 -3.35
CA GLY A 642 10.65 28.31 -3.94
C GLY A 642 11.81 27.93 -2.99
N ARG A 643 13.03 28.18 -3.47
CA ARG A 643 14.29 27.95 -2.75
C ARG A 643 14.98 29.28 -2.39
N MET A 644 15.72 29.29 -1.30
CA MET A 644 16.32 30.50 -0.72
C MET A 644 17.75 30.78 -1.23
N ASP A 645 18.42 29.76 -1.75
CA ASP A 645 19.87 29.70 -2.00
C ASP A 645 20.26 29.79 -3.48
N THR A 646 19.34 29.51 -4.40
CA THR A 646 19.61 29.45 -5.85
C THR A 646 19.07 30.68 -6.60
N ALA A 647 19.93 31.34 -7.40
CA ALA A 647 19.52 32.42 -8.29
C ALA A 647 18.84 31.85 -9.57
N GLY A 648 17.83 32.55 -10.11
CA GLY A 648 17.15 32.15 -11.35
C GLY A 648 15.96 31.18 -11.16
N THR A 649 15.40 31.12 -9.96
CA THR A 649 14.32 30.21 -9.56
C THR A 649 12.99 30.92 -9.41
N SER A 650 12.50 31.56 -10.47
CA SER A 650 11.29 32.38 -10.40
C SER A 650 10.01 31.56 -10.36
N CYS A 651 9.43 31.39 -9.17
CA CYS A 651 8.02 31.05 -9.04
C CYS A 651 7.17 32.32 -9.22
N PHE A 652 6.03 32.22 -9.88
CA PHE A 652 5.05 33.32 -9.98
C PHE A 652 5.66 34.63 -10.54
N TYR A 653 6.29 34.57 -11.71
CA TYR A 653 6.83 35.78 -12.35
C TYR A 653 5.67 36.67 -12.83
N LYS A 654 5.70 37.97 -12.50
CA LYS A 654 4.62 38.95 -12.73
C LYS A 654 3.29 38.62 -12.03
N ALA A 655 3.29 37.72 -11.06
CA ALA A 655 2.06 37.37 -10.36
C ALA A 655 1.75 38.32 -9.21
N SER A 656 0.46 38.50 -8.93
CA SER A 656 -0.02 39.09 -7.68
C SER A 656 -0.13 38.01 -6.59
N LEU A 657 0.13 38.40 -5.34
CA LEU A 657 0.08 37.53 -4.17
C LEU A 657 -1.02 38.01 -3.22
N VAL A 658 -1.97 37.15 -2.87
CA VAL A 658 -3.03 37.47 -1.92
C VAL A 658 -3.08 36.40 -0.84
N LEU A 659 -2.81 36.79 0.41
CA LEU A 659 -2.86 35.97 1.61
C LEU A 659 -3.81 36.62 2.60
N GLN A 660 -5.00 36.05 2.78
CA GLN A 660 -6.05 36.63 3.63
C GLN A 660 -6.65 35.58 4.57
N ASN A 661 -6.97 35.97 5.80
CA ASN A 661 -7.68 35.12 6.78
C ASN A 661 -6.96 33.77 7.06
N LEU A 662 -5.69 33.83 7.47
CA LEU A 662 -4.88 32.65 7.82
C LEU A 662 -4.48 32.69 9.30
N PRO A 663 -5.43 32.47 10.24
CA PRO A 663 -5.24 32.74 11.67
C PRO A 663 -4.20 31.85 12.37
N CYS A 664 -3.82 30.70 11.81
CA CYS A 664 -2.81 29.80 12.37
C CYS A 664 -1.45 29.85 11.68
N LEU A 665 -1.27 30.69 10.66
CA LEU A 665 -0.03 30.73 9.89
C LEU A 665 1.09 31.27 10.78
N LYS A 666 2.13 30.48 11.04
CA LYS A 666 3.26 30.89 11.89
C LYS A 666 4.46 31.37 11.09
N GLN A 667 4.71 30.72 9.96
CA GLN A 667 5.89 30.98 9.13
C GLN A 667 5.53 31.04 7.65
N LEU A 668 5.95 32.14 7.02
CA LEU A 668 5.90 32.32 5.58
C LEU A 668 7.33 32.46 5.04
N THR A 669 7.70 31.58 4.11
CA THR A 669 8.99 31.62 3.43
C THR A 669 8.78 31.71 1.93
N ILE A 670 9.33 32.75 1.29
CA ILE A 670 9.27 32.96 -0.15
C ILE A 670 10.70 33.03 -0.69
N GLY A 671 11.01 32.17 -1.65
CA GLY A 671 12.33 31.97 -2.23
C GLY A 671 12.81 33.11 -3.11
N THR A 672 14.06 32.99 -3.53
CA THR A 672 14.78 33.95 -4.39
C THR A 672 14.06 34.12 -5.72
N SER A 673 13.97 35.35 -6.22
CA SER A 673 13.36 35.71 -7.51
C SER A 673 11.89 35.30 -7.68
N CYS A 674 11.17 35.01 -6.60
CA CYS A 674 9.73 34.74 -6.64
C CYS A 674 8.93 36.06 -6.59
N PHE A 675 7.81 36.14 -7.33
CA PHE A 675 6.98 37.35 -7.42
C PHE A 675 7.76 38.60 -7.87
N VAL A 676 8.59 38.46 -8.91
CA VAL A 676 9.28 39.58 -9.57
C VAL A 676 8.32 40.25 -10.55
N ASP A 677 8.37 41.59 -10.64
CA ASP A 677 7.45 42.42 -11.42
C ASP A 677 5.99 42.24 -10.95
N CYS A 678 5.83 42.07 -9.64
CA CYS A 678 4.55 41.94 -8.94
C CYS A 678 3.76 43.27 -9.02
N HIS A 679 2.43 43.17 -9.16
CA HIS A 679 1.54 44.33 -9.17
C HIS A 679 0.85 44.55 -7.83
N GLU A 680 0.47 43.46 -7.15
CA GLU A 680 -0.26 43.51 -5.89
C GLU A 680 0.25 42.41 -4.96
N ALA A 681 0.57 42.79 -3.72
CA ALA A 681 0.85 41.84 -2.64
C ALA A 681 0.02 42.21 -1.41
N ILE A 682 -0.90 41.33 -1.02
CA ILE A 682 -1.79 41.51 0.13
C ILE A 682 -1.49 40.43 1.16
N LEU A 683 -1.15 40.85 2.37
CA LEU A 683 -1.00 40.02 3.55
C LEU A 683 -1.91 40.61 4.64
N GLU A 684 -3.10 40.04 4.81
CA GLU A 684 -4.12 40.58 5.71
C GLU A 684 -4.70 39.52 6.64
N ASN A 685 -4.93 39.89 7.91
CA ASN A 685 -5.51 39.02 8.92
C ASN A 685 -4.72 37.71 9.12
N LEU A 686 -3.44 37.85 9.50
CA LEU A 686 -2.53 36.73 9.80
C LEU A 686 -2.03 36.85 11.27
N PRO A 687 -2.93 36.76 12.28
CA PRO A 687 -2.64 37.12 13.66
C PRO A 687 -1.51 36.33 14.34
N LYS A 688 -1.22 35.10 13.90
CA LYS A 688 -0.15 34.25 14.47
C LYS A 688 1.13 34.22 13.62
N LEU A 689 1.24 35.03 12.57
CA LEU A 689 2.44 35.03 11.74
C LEU A 689 3.61 35.61 12.53
N GLU A 690 4.63 34.81 12.82
CA GLU A 690 5.78 35.21 13.64
C GLU A 690 6.99 35.64 12.78
N SER A 691 7.19 35.00 11.62
CA SER A 691 8.36 35.22 10.77
C SER A 691 8.00 35.21 9.28
N LEU A 692 8.39 36.28 8.58
CA LEU A 692 8.35 36.42 7.12
C LEU A 692 9.78 36.44 6.57
N ARG A 693 10.15 35.37 5.88
CA ARG A 693 11.49 35.20 5.29
C ARG A 693 11.43 35.27 3.78
N LEU A 694 12.24 36.14 3.20
CA LEU A 694 12.29 36.40 1.76
C LEU A 694 13.68 36.08 1.20
N GLY A 695 13.71 35.47 0.02
CA GLY A 695 14.92 35.31 -0.76
C GLY A 695 15.39 36.63 -1.39
N ASN A 696 16.40 36.55 -2.24
CA ASN A 696 16.90 37.75 -2.94
C ASN A 696 15.97 38.10 -4.11
N SER A 697 15.78 39.38 -4.42
CA SER A 697 14.88 39.84 -5.50
C SER A 697 13.43 39.35 -5.38
N THR A 698 12.98 38.98 -4.19
CA THR A 698 11.60 38.50 -3.95
C THR A 698 10.66 39.69 -3.76
N LEU A 699 9.42 39.62 -4.28
CA LEU A 699 8.43 40.70 -4.20
C LEU A 699 9.00 42.04 -4.70
N MET A 700 9.61 42.01 -5.88
CA MET A 700 10.04 43.21 -6.59
C MET A 700 8.89 43.71 -7.45
N PHE A 701 8.45 44.96 -7.26
CA PHE A 701 7.26 45.46 -7.92
C PHE A 701 7.58 46.08 -9.29
N GLY A 702 6.57 46.09 -10.16
CA GLY A 702 6.69 46.59 -11.52
C GLY A 702 6.71 48.11 -11.63
N ARG A 703 7.59 48.64 -12.49
CA ARG A 703 7.79 50.10 -12.66
C ARG A 703 6.79 50.79 -13.59
N LYS A 704 6.02 50.02 -14.38
CA LYS A 704 5.21 50.58 -15.48
C LYS A 704 3.79 51.01 -15.07
N ARG A 705 3.28 50.54 -13.94
CA ARG A 705 1.92 50.80 -13.45
C ARG A 705 1.96 50.94 -11.93
N MET A 706 1.04 51.74 -11.37
CA MET A 706 0.86 51.84 -9.92
C MET A 706 0.65 50.46 -9.32
N ASN A 707 1.33 50.16 -8.22
CA ASN A 707 1.35 48.85 -7.61
C ASN A 707 1.17 48.96 -6.09
N THR A 708 0.65 47.91 -5.46
CA THR A 708 0.15 47.97 -4.09
C THR A 708 0.76 46.87 -3.21
N LEU A 709 1.26 47.27 -2.05
CA LEU A 709 1.58 46.37 -0.94
C LEU A 709 0.66 46.66 0.25
N VAL A 710 -0.04 45.63 0.72
CA VAL A 710 -0.84 45.67 1.95
C VAL A 710 -0.27 44.66 2.94
N MET A 711 0.10 45.13 4.12
CA MET A 711 0.42 44.30 5.28
C MET A 711 -0.43 44.81 6.45
N LYS A 712 -1.50 44.10 6.77
CA LYS A 712 -2.51 44.56 7.72
C LYS A 712 -2.91 43.45 8.68
N ASP A 713 -3.05 43.78 9.97
CA ASP A 713 -3.46 42.85 11.03
C ASP A 713 -2.49 41.66 11.15
N LEU A 714 -1.20 41.98 11.36
CA LEU A 714 -0.12 41.00 11.61
C LEU A 714 0.53 41.20 13.01
N PRO A 715 -0.25 41.23 14.11
CA PRO A 715 0.23 41.63 15.42
C PRO A 715 1.38 40.77 15.96
N SER A 716 1.44 39.46 15.63
CA SER A 716 2.51 38.57 16.12
C SER A 716 3.81 38.63 15.31
N LEU A 717 3.89 39.43 14.24
CA LEU A 717 5.03 39.43 13.34
C LEU A 717 6.25 40.04 14.02
N ARG A 718 7.30 39.22 14.25
CA ARG A 718 8.54 39.65 14.93
C ARG A 718 9.71 39.85 13.98
N GLU A 719 9.79 39.00 12.95
CA GLU A 719 10.92 38.97 12.03
C GLU A 719 10.48 39.16 10.56
N LEU A 720 11.07 40.15 9.90
CA LEU A 720 11.02 40.34 8.45
C LEU A 720 12.45 40.37 7.90
N THR A 721 12.89 39.32 7.21
CA THR A 721 14.30 39.17 6.83
C THR A 721 14.51 38.75 5.38
N THR A 722 15.51 39.34 4.72
CA THR A 722 16.05 38.89 3.43
C THR A 722 17.41 38.18 3.57
N ASN A 723 17.75 37.30 2.63
CA ASN A 723 19.00 36.53 2.65
C ASN A 723 20.26 37.36 2.37
N ASN A 724 20.21 38.34 1.46
CA ASN A 724 21.35 39.18 1.10
C ASN A 724 20.94 40.66 1.08
N LYS A 725 21.73 41.51 1.74
CA LYS A 725 21.48 42.96 1.83
C LYS A 725 21.76 43.72 0.52
N GLN A 726 22.37 43.09 -0.47
CA GLN A 726 22.79 43.72 -1.74
C GLN A 726 21.71 43.69 -2.84
N ILE A 727 20.78 42.73 -2.82
CA ILE A 727 19.82 42.50 -3.90
C ILE A 727 18.39 42.60 -3.35
N GLY A 728 17.64 43.59 -3.84
CA GLY A 728 16.49 44.14 -3.11
C GLY A 728 15.15 43.43 -3.27
N SER A 729 14.46 43.29 -2.14
CA SER A 729 13.04 42.93 -2.02
C SER A 729 12.21 44.16 -1.64
N PHE A 730 10.92 44.20 -1.98
CA PHE A 730 10.05 45.37 -1.79
C PHE A 730 10.60 46.65 -2.48
N CYS A 731 11.24 46.48 -3.63
CA CYS A 731 11.65 47.59 -4.47
C CYS A 731 10.51 48.05 -5.39
N ASN A 732 10.53 49.32 -5.78
CA ASN A 732 9.56 49.97 -6.69
C ASN A 732 8.09 49.96 -6.20
N VAL A 733 7.83 49.85 -4.89
CA VAL A 733 6.45 49.88 -4.37
C VAL A 733 5.88 51.29 -4.45
N ASN A 734 4.69 51.49 -5.00
CA ASN A 734 4.07 52.82 -5.11
C ASN A 734 3.05 53.12 -4.01
N CYS A 735 2.13 52.20 -3.74
CA CYS A 735 1.10 52.34 -2.72
C CYS A 735 1.37 51.34 -1.59
N VAL A 736 1.58 51.83 -0.37
CA VAL A 736 1.93 50.99 0.79
C VAL A 736 0.90 51.18 1.90
N THR A 737 0.30 50.09 2.38
CA THR A 737 -0.55 50.07 3.57
C THR A 737 0.06 49.15 4.62
N LEU A 738 0.52 49.71 5.75
CA LEU A 738 1.05 48.97 6.89
C LEU A 738 0.22 49.29 8.14
N ILE A 739 -0.55 48.33 8.63
CA ILE A 739 -1.46 48.53 9.78
C ILE A 739 -1.31 47.36 10.77
N ASN A 740 -1.19 47.65 12.07
CA ASN A 740 -1.13 46.65 13.16
C ASN A 740 0.03 45.64 13.01
N LEU A 741 1.27 46.13 13.05
CA LEU A 741 2.53 45.36 13.02
C LEU A 741 3.36 45.60 14.29
N ASP A 742 2.71 45.80 15.45
CA ASP A 742 3.27 46.37 16.68
C ASP A 742 4.54 45.66 17.19
N HIS A 743 4.65 44.35 17.00
CA HIS A 743 5.75 43.54 17.53
C HIS A 743 6.92 43.35 16.56
N LEU A 744 6.90 44.03 15.40
CA LEU A 744 7.94 43.93 14.40
C LEU A 744 9.23 44.63 14.85
N SER A 745 10.20 43.82 15.32
CA SER A 745 11.46 44.31 15.89
C SER A 745 12.67 44.02 14.99
N LYS A 746 12.70 42.86 14.32
CA LYS A 746 13.85 42.45 13.50
C LYS A 746 13.53 42.62 12.02
N VAL A 747 14.01 43.71 11.43
CA VAL A 747 13.85 44.00 10.00
C VAL A 747 15.22 44.00 9.31
N THR A 748 15.42 43.05 8.39
CA THR A 748 16.61 42.99 7.53
C THR A 748 16.16 43.13 6.08
N LEU A 749 16.22 44.36 5.57
CA LEU A 749 15.91 44.70 4.18
C LEU A 749 17.07 45.45 3.54
N THR A 750 17.09 45.49 2.21
CA THR A 750 18.07 46.26 1.44
C THR A 750 17.78 47.76 1.50
N ARG A 751 18.76 48.61 1.14
CA ARG A 751 18.61 50.09 1.20
C ARG A 751 17.57 50.63 0.20
N ASN A 752 17.34 49.91 -0.89
CA ASN A 752 16.41 50.24 -1.96
C ASN A 752 14.97 49.72 -1.74
N ALA A 753 14.70 49.05 -0.62
CA ALA A 753 13.32 48.72 -0.24
C ALA A 753 12.56 50.01 0.09
N PHE A 754 11.33 50.14 -0.42
CA PHE A 754 10.42 51.28 -0.18
C PHE A 754 10.90 52.67 -0.66
N THR A 755 11.81 52.76 -1.63
CA THR A 755 12.33 54.07 -2.10
C THR A 755 11.43 54.82 -3.07
N GLU A 756 10.44 54.18 -3.69
CA GLU A 756 9.59 54.76 -4.75
C GLU A 756 8.11 54.90 -4.32
N VAL A 757 7.86 54.98 -3.02
CA VAL A 757 6.51 55.05 -2.43
C VAL A 757 5.89 56.42 -2.68
N ALA A 758 4.78 56.44 -3.42
CA ALA A 758 4.00 57.63 -3.74
C ALA A 758 2.86 57.86 -2.73
N GLU A 759 2.19 56.79 -2.31
CA GLU A 759 1.09 56.83 -1.34
C GLU A 759 1.37 55.86 -0.19
N LYS A 760 1.18 56.33 1.05
CA LYS A 760 1.40 55.50 2.23
C LYS A 760 0.32 55.71 3.28
N THR A 761 -0.19 54.60 3.80
CA THR A 761 -1.03 54.53 5.00
C THR A 761 -0.28 53.68 6.03
N VAL A 762 0.14 54.29 7.14
CA VAL A 762 0.98 53.63 8.15
C VAL A 762 0.38 53.89 9.52
N GLU A 763 0.03 52.81 10.23
CA GLU A 763 -0.50 52.85 11.58
C GLU A 763 0.08 51.67 12.37
N ASN A 764 0.80 51.95 13.47
CA ASN A 764 1.41 50.93 14.33
C ASN A 764 2.30 49.93 13.56
N ALA A 765 3.18 50.43 12.68
CA ALA A 765 3.99 49.57 11.78
C ALA A 765 5.36 49.17 12.35
N GLY A 766 5.58 49.35 13.66
CA GLY A 766 6.81 48.95 14.36
C GLY A 766 8.09 49.51 13.73
N THR A 767 9.08 48.65 13.51
CA THR A 767 10.38 49.08 12.94
C THR A 767 10.29 49.57 11.49
N LEU A 768 9.23 49.21 10.74
CA LEU A 768 9.05 49.67 9.35
C LEU A 768 8.59 51.13 9.27
N GLU A 769 7.89 51.63 10.28
CA GLU A 769 7.39 53.01 10.31
C GLU A 769 8.53 54.03 10.19
N ARG A 770 9.61 53.83 10.97
CA ARG A 770 10.85 54.63 10.90
C ARG A 770 11.57 54.56 9.55
N ARG A 771 11.29 53.55 8.73
CA ARG A 771 11.94 53.37 7.42
C ARG A 771 11.13 53.99 6.28
N LEU A 772 9.84 54.23 6.50
CA LEU A 772 8.94 54.92 5.56
C LEU A 772 8.80 56.42 5.86
N GLN A 773 9.21 56.86 7.05
CA GLN A 773 9.45 58.27 7.39
C GLN A 773 10.79 58.71 6.81
#